data_AF-A0A2K4ZIL6-F1
#
_entry.id   AF-A0A2K4ZIL6-F1
#
_cell.length_a   1.000
_cell.length_b   1.000
_cell.length_c   1.000
_cell.angle_alpha   90.00
_cell.angle_beta   90.00
_cell.angle_gamma   90.00
#
_symmetry.space_group_name_H-M   'P 1'
#
loop_
_entity.id
_entity.type
_entity.pdbx_description
1 polymer ?
#
loop_
_entity_poly.entity_id
_entity_poly.type
_entity_poly.pdbx_seq_one_letter_code
_entity_poly.pdbx_strand_id
1 'polypeptide(L)'
;MNIKEILETTMQDISFPTPIGEVCLSVEKCRMNLLMQKYKAVVDSAREKFLSQCTAEPQNEEDLAEIQSIFADCKEDIYREMKKDIASIGAYNISDKNIDGLTVNMCWRFEAIMAALYDLLGEQRYSCSYRDLSETQVKTFRKVVGICVEDYISNVGSLAALRNSFRDFEFRLVMGLLVCVNHARHLEEDIDDTYDDILESAFGGSEEIEKCSQLLSNIRQNIIPEEQVEKILLYIAQTNPFSMELYTCIVQRCGDKGGEVQALADYLGFGDDVTAYKEEMIQSYFEELPMKTEEEALAAKEKLETYCVSLGYDGEEKEELFEEIRDRLEELDRIYRTVDGIVCETRESADFAREELPQIQEFMAHISAPASDSLLDYEWEVNDKLREFDIKFSSELKAKYVKVMEKHLKDFDDLFCTVGLFKKLDRKAAGKERLLKLIKKCDVSAPDKIAEAYRQMEELLPRVGLERGENEETLNYLEKCKDDLALKFVKENQGSTEEDAKEAKAKLISYCEEIGLTADENRMCIKYIDRVLADFDLKYRTVDQVVCETREGADLARSELEGIRGFMRQISEPTSDSLLDYESGLLEKKKEFEEAFQSELKQKYLNQIERYLADFDRKFCSVGLFKKVDRKQAGRDRALKYVKKLDCSSPDKVAEAYRMLEEFLPKVGITLEEAVEAVQYLEKKKSGKGLFGSVGKLFGK
;
A
#
# COMPACT_ATOMS: atom_id res chain seq x y z
N MET A 1 58.52 -43.45 19.44
CA MET A 1 59.95 -43.79 19.40
C MET A 1 60.62 -43.20 20.64
N ASN A 2 61.47 -43.94 21.32
CA ASN A 2 62.22 -43.39 22.48
C ASN A 2 63.34 -42.48 21.96
N ILE A 3 63.66 -41.37 22.66
CA ILE A 3 64.78 -40.50 22.27
C ILE A 3 66.10 -41.26 22.18
N LYS A 4 66.29 -42.29 23.03
CA LYS A 4 67.48 -43.14 23.00
C LYS A 4 67.63 -43.85 21.66
N GLU A 5 66.53 -44.41 21.16
CA GLU A 5 66.49 -45.08 19.86
C GLU A 5 66.81 -44.09 18.73
N ILE A 6 66.24 -42.88 18.77
CA ILE A 6 66.50 -41.83 17.76
C ILE A 6 67.99 -41.43 17.74
N LEU A 7 68.59 -41.22 18.91
CA LEU A 7 70.01 -40.83 19.03
C LEU A 7 70.97 -41.96 18.62
N GLU A 8 70.60 -43.22 18.84
CA GLU A 8 71.42 -44.40 18.52
C GLU A 8 71.18 -44.96 17.11
N THR A 9 70.15 -44.48 16.40
CA THR A 9 69.82 -44.94 15.05
C THR A 9 70.90 -44.52 14.05
N THR A 10 71.36 -45.47 13.23
CA THR A 10 72.24 -45.19 12.09
C THR A 10 71.42 -44.54 10.98
N MET A 11 71.71 -43.29 10.65
CA MET A 11 71.06 -42.56 9.56
C MET A 11 72.03 -42.32 8.41
N GLN A 12 71.48 -42.07 7.23
CA GLN A 12 72.20 -41.63 6.04
C GLN A 12 71.63 -40.29 5.60
N ASP A 13 72.39 -39.56 4.79
CA ASP A 13 71.87 -38.35 4.14
C ASP A 13 70.68 -38.74 3.25
N ILE A 14 69.65 -37.90 3.24
CA ILE A 14 68.44 -38.11 2.44
C ILE A 14 68.31 -36.93 1.47
N SER A 15 68.19 -37.24 0.19
CA SER A 15 67.96 -36.25 -0.85
C SER A 15 66.49 -36.21 -1.25
N PHE A 16 65.97 -35.00 -1.42
CA PHE A 16 64.66 -34.75 -2.02
C PHE A 16 64.86 -33.98 -3.33
N PRO A 17 64.43 -34.52 -4.49
CA PRO A 17 64.32 -33.70 -5.69
C PRO A 17 63.25 -32.64 -5.43
N THR A 18 63.48 -31.38 -5.81
CA THR A 18 62.50 -30.30 -5.71
C THR A 18 62.61 -29.36 -6.91
N PRO A 19 61.63 -28.47 -7.17
CA PRO A 19 61.70 -27.49 -8.26
C PRO A 19 62.92 -26.55 -8.20
N ILE A 20 63.46 -26.31 -7.00
CA ILE A 20 64.64 -25.46 -6.77
C ILE A 20 65.98 -26.23 -6.82
N GLY A 21 65.93 -27.54 -7.07
CA GLY A 21 67.10 -28.43 -7.09
C GLY A 21 67.02 -29.58 -6.08
N GLU A 22 68.10 -30.31 -5.89
CA GLU A 22 68.17 -31.42 -4.93
C GLU A 22 68.48 -30.89 -3.52
N VAL A 23 67.55 -31.08 -2.59
CA VAL A 23 67.71 -30.72 -1.18
C VAL A 23 68.25 -31.93 -0.43
N CYS A 24 69.53 -31.88 -0.03
CA CYS A 24 70.19 -32.92 0.74
C CYS A 24 70.11 -32.61 2.24
N LEU A 25 69.42 -33.45 3.00
CA LEU A 25 69.37 -33.38 4.45
C LEU A 25 70.49 -34.23 5.03
N SER A 26 71.35 -33.62 5.84
CA SER A 26 72.42 -34.34 6.55
C SER A 26 71.86 -35.31 7.59
N VAL A 27 72.68 -36.26 8.01
CA VAL A 27 72.39 -37.15 9.16
C VAL A 27 71.88 -36.39 10.39
N GLU A 28 72.49 -35.26 10.73
CA GLU A 28 72.09 -34.41 11.86
C GLU A 28 70.68 -33.85 11.67
N LYS A 29 70.37 -33.33 10.48
CA LYS A 29 69.04 -32.81 10.12
C LYS A 29 67.98 -33.91 10.13
N CYS A 30 68.29 -35.08 9.59
CA CYS A 30 67.39 -36.23 9.66
C CYS A 30 67.09 -36.65 11.10
N ARG A 31 68.11 -36.63 11.99
CA ARG A 31 67.92 -36.92 13.42
C ARG A 31 67.11 -35.85 14.14
N MET A 32 67.37 -34.57 13.84
CA MET A 32 66.57 -33.45 14.35
C MET A 32 65.12 -33.58 13.94
N ASN A 33 64.85 -33.94 12.69
CA ASN A 33 63.48 -34.16 12.20
C ASN A 33 62.75 -35.26 13.00
N LEU A 34 63.39 -36.40 13.25
CA LEU A 34 62.78 -37.47 14.06
C LEU A 34 62.47 -37.01 15.51
N LEU A 35 63.35 -36.20 16.10
CA LEU A 35 63.09 -35.59 17.39
C LEU A 35 61.92 -34.59 17.31
N MET A 36 61.88 -33.74 16.28
CA MET A 36 60.78 -32.80 16.05
C MET A 36 59.45 -33.52 15.88
N GLN A 37 59.38 -34.60 15.09
CA GLN A 37 58.17 -35.41 14.94
C GLN A 37 57.71 -36.05 16.25
N LYS A 38 58.65 -36.53 17.08
CA LYS A 38 58.30 -37.07 18.41
C LYS A 38 57.67 -35.98 19.29
N TYR A 39 58.26 -34.80 19.32
CA TYR A 39 57.78 -33.71 20.17
C TYR A 39 56.59 -32.96 19.57
N LYS A 40 56.36 -33.05 18.25
CA LYS A 40 55.20 -32.49 17.58
C LYS A 40 53.90 -32.95 18.24
N ALA A 41 53.73 -34.25 18.51
CA ALA A 41 52.54 -34.74 19.22
C ALA A 41 52.38 -34.18 20.64
N VAL A 42 53.49 -33.89 21.33
CA VAL A 42 53.47 -33.30 22.68
C VAL A 42 53.09 -31.83 22.62
N VAL A 43 53.67 -31.10 21.67
CA VAL A 43 53.40 -29.68 21.42
C VAL A 43 51.99 -29.49 20.87
N ASP A 44 51.52 -30.33 19.95
CA ASP A 44 50.17 -30.31 19.40
C ASP A 44 49.13 -30.56 20.51
N SER A 45 49.37 -31.53 21.40
CA SER A 45 48.47 -31.75 22.54
C SER A 45 48.43 -30.54 23.49
N ALA A 46 49.59 -29.92 23.76
CA ALA A 46 49.67 -28.71 24.57
C ALA A 46 49.00 -27.50 23.87
N ARG A 47 49.14 -27.40 22.54
CA ARG A 47 48.51 -26.40 21.70
C ARG A 47 46.99 -26.60 21.70
N GLU A 48 46.48 -27.79 21.46
CA GLU A 48 45.04 -28.12 21.53
C GLU A 48 44.47 -27.75 22.91
N LYS A 49 45.17 -28.13 23.99
CA LYS A 49 44.81 -27.75 25.35
C LYS A 49 44.75 -26.22 25.52
N PHE A 50 45.72 -25.49 24.99
CA PHE A 50 45.74 -24.02 25.02
C PHE A 50 44.58 -23.43 24.20
N LEU A 51 44.40 -23.88 22.97
CA LEU A 51 43.36 -23.39 22.05
C LEU A 51 41.95 -23.65 22.57
N SER A 52 41.73 -24.78 23.26
CA SER A 52 40.44 -25.12 23.86
C SER A 52 40.05 -24.22 25.04
N GLN A 53 41.02 -23.56 25.67
CA GLN A 53 40.82 -22.68 26.82
C GLN A 53 40.94 -21.20 26.44
N CYS A 54 41.71 -20.88 25.40
CA CYS A 54 41.86 -19.53 24.83
C CYS A 54 40.92 -19.35 23.63
N THR A 55 39.62 -19.17 23.88
CA THR A 55 38.59 -19.11 22.83
C THR A 55 38.12 -17.69 22.46
N ALA A 56 38.48 -16.67 23.24
CA ALA A 56 38.03 -15.30 23.06
C ALA A 56 39.21 -14.32 23.00
N GLU A 57 38.99 -13.18 22.33
CA GLU A 57 39.95 -12.09 22.25
C GLU A 57 40.16 -11.44 23.63
N PRO A 58 41.41 -11.26 24.11
CA PRO A 58 41.66 -10.62 25.40
C PRO A 58 41.20 -9.16 25.37
N GLN A 59 40.42 -8.76 26.38
CA GLN A 59 39.86 -7.41 26.51
C GLN A 59 40.49 -6.60 27.64
N ASN A 60 41.13 -7.26 28.62
CA ASN A 60 41.65 -6.63 29.82
C ASN A 60 42.87 -7.39 30.40
N GLU A 61 43.47 -6.84 31.46
CA GLU A 61 44.64 -7.41 32.14
C GLU A 61 44.36 -8.79 32.77
N GLU A 62 43.15 -9.03 33.30
CA GLU A 62 42.77 -10.32 33.91
C GLU A 62 42.75 -11.43 32.84
N ASP A 63 42.19 -11.14 31.65
CA ASP A 63 42.20 -12.08 30.53
C ASP A 63 43.63 -12.45 30.10
N LEU A 64 44.54 -11.48 30.05
CA LEU A 64 45.95 -11.72 29.71
C LEU A 64 46.68 -12.52 30.80
N ALA A 65 46.40 -12.27 32.08
CA ALA A 65 46.96 -13.04 33.18
C ALA A 65 46.47 -14.50 33.16
N GLU A 66 45.20 -14.72 32.82
CA GLU A 66 44.63 -16.06 32.64
C GLU A 66 45.29 -16.79 31.46
N ILE A 67 45.41 -16.14 30.30
CA ILE A 67 46.11 -16.69 29.13
C ILE A 67 47.55 -17.07 29.47
N GLN A 68 48.26 -16.24 30.25
CA GLN A 68 49.61 -16.53 30.71
C GLN A 68 49.65 -17.76 31.64
N SER A 69 48.67 -17.92 32.52
CA SER A 69 48.55 -19.11 33.38
C SER A 69 48.28 -20.38 32.56
N ILE A 70 47.36 -20.32 31.58
CA ILE A 70 47.05 -21.46 30.70
C ILE A 70 48.30 -21.86 29.91
N PHE A 71 49.04 -20.89 29.36
CA PHE A 71 50.26 -21.16 28.63
C PHE A 71 51.34 -21.79 29.53
N ALA A 72 51.49 -21.31 30.78
CA ALA A 72 52.41 -21.89 31.74
C ALA A 72 52.08 -23.36 32.08
N ASP A 73 50.79 -23.70 32.20
CA ASP A 73 50.35 -25.08 32.40
C ASP A 73 50.66 -25.97 31.19
N CYS A 74 50.44 -25.47 29.96
CA CYS A 74 50.81 -26.19 28.73
C CYS A 74 52.32 -26.40 28.62
N LYS A 75 53.11 -25.39 29.00
CA LYS A 75 54.57 -25.45 29.04
C LYS A 75 55.07 -26.54 30.01
N GLU A 76 54.47 -26.64 31.20
CA GLU A 76 54.83 -27.66 32.19
C GLU A 76 54.58 -29.09 31.70
N ASP A 77 53.48 -29.31 30.95
CA ASP A 77 53.19 -30.62 30.35
C ASP A 77 54.28 -31.04 29.35
N ILE A 78 54.75 -30.10 28.53
CA ILE A 78 55.86 -30.33 27.58
C ILE A 78 57.15 -30.63 28.33
N TYR A 79 57.46 -29.86 29.39
CA TYR A 79 58.69 -30.02 30.17
C TYR A 79 58.72 -31.35 30.91
N ARG A 80 57.57 -31.83 31.37
CA ARG A 80 57.46 -33.14 32.01
C ARG A 80 57.85 -34.28 31.07
N GLU A 81 57.42 -34.24 29.81
CA GLU A 81 57.81 -35.26 28.83
C GLU A 81 59.30 -35.14 28.48
N MET A 82 59.82 -33.92 28.31
CA MET A 82 61.25 -33.68 28.10
C MET A 82 62.12 -34.22 29.25
N LYS A 83 61.73 -33.99 30.51
CA LYS A 83 62.42 -34.52 31.70
C LYS A 83 62.46 -36.03 31.71
N LYS A 84 61.33 -36.66 31.41
CA LYS A 84 61.20 -38.12 31.33
C LYS A 84 62.11 -38.70 30.24
N ASP A 85 62.19 -38.04 29.10
CA ASP A 85 63.07 -38.44 28.01
C ASP A 85 64.56 -38.27 28.38
N ILE A 86 64.97 -37.13 28.95
CA ILE A 86 66.33 -36.91 29.47
C ILE A 86 66.71 -37.99 30.49
N ALA A 87 65.81 -38.32 31.41
CA ALA A 87 66.04 -39.40 32.37
C ALA A 87 66.22 -40.77 31.68
N SER A 88 65.48 -41.03 30.59
CA SER A 88 65.53 -42.31 29.87
C SER A 88 66.88 -42.61 29.20
N ILE A 89 67.68 -41.58 28.91
CA ILE A 89 69.04 -41.71 28.36
C ILE A 89 70.13 -41.71 29.45
N GLY A 90 69.74 -41.69 30.73
CA GLY A 90 70.66 -41.77 31.87
C GLY A 90 71.23 -40.42 32.34
N ALA A 91 70.69 -39.29 31.85
CA ALA A 91 71.13 -37.94 32.19
C ALA A 91 70.48 -37.41 33.49
N TYR A 92 70.65 -38.12 34.61
CA TYR A 92 70.03 -37.79 35.91
C TYR A 92 70.65 -36.57 36.61
N ASN A 93 71.76 -36.05 36.09
CA ASN A 93 72.51 -34.91 36.60
C ASN A 93 71.95 -33.55 36.16
N ILE A 94 71.01 -33.53 35.21
CA ILE A 94 70.37 -32.30 34.72
C ILE A 94 69.31 -31.85 35.75
N SER A 95 69.54 -30.69 36.37
CA SER A 95 68.59 -30.11 37.33
C SER A 95 67.42 -29.39 36.64
N ASP A 96 66.30 -29.19 37.35
CA ASP A 96 65.18 -28.36 36.85
C ASP A 96 65.66 -26.96 36.44
N LYS A 97 66.60 -26.38 37.19
CA LYS A 97 67.21 -25.09 36.88
C LYS A 97 68.02 -25.11 35.58
N ASN A 98 68.64 -26.25 35.24
CA ASN A 98 69.37 -26.40 33.98
C ASN A 98 68.37 -26.47 32.82
N ILE A 99 67.27 -27.22 32.97
CA ILE A 99 66.22 -27.31 31.95
C ILE A 99 65.58 -25.93 31.75
N ASP A 100 65.18 -25.26 32.83
CA ASP A 100 64.59 -23.92 32.76
C ASP A 100 65.54 -22.90 32.12
N GLY A 101 66.83 -22.93 32.47
CA GLY A 101 67.87 -22.07 31.92
C GLY A 101 68.15 -22.30 30.42
N LEU A 102 68.10 -23.55 29.99
CA LEU A 102 68.32 -23.96 28.58
C LEU A 102 67.11 -23.72 27.69
N THR A 103 65.95 -23.49 28.30
CA THR A 103 64.67 -23.36 27.60
C THR A 103 64.07 -21.96 27.72
N VAL A 104 64.81 -20.99 28.29
CA VAL A 104 64.40 -19.57 28.46
C VAL A 104 63.92 -18.95 27.15
N ASN A 105 64.53 -19.32 26.02
CA ASN A 105 64.18 -18.78 24.71
C ASN A 105 63.11 -19.57 23.95
N MET A 106 62.51 -20.63 24.52
CA MET A 106 61.49 -21.42 23.79
C MET A 106 60.16 -20.68 23.65
N CYS A 107 59.82 -19.86 24.65
CA CYS A 107 58.54 -19.14 24.71
C CYS A 107 58.62 -17.72 24.11
N TRP A 108 59.71 -17.37 23.43
CA TRP A 108 59.97 -16.02 22.93
C TRP A 108 58.78 -15.42 22.15
N ARG A 109 58.12 -16.21 21.31
CA ARG A 109 57.02 -15.73 20.46
C ARG A 109 55.81 -15.37 21.31
N PHE A 110 55.45 -16.24 22.25
CA PHE A 110 54.40 -15.97 23.24
C PHE A 110 54.72 -14.72 24.06
N GLU A 111 55.94 -14.63 24.60
CA GLU A 111 56.37 -13.51 25.45
C GLU A 111 56.37 -12.17 24.70
N ALA A 112 56.80 -12.16 23.44
CA ALA A 112 56.75 -10.97 22.59
C ALA A 112 55.30 -10.53 22.30
N ILE A 113 54.41 -11.49 21.95
CA ILE A 113 53.00 -11.22 21.68
C ILE A 113 52.30 -10.71 22.94
N MET A 114 52.50 -11.37 24.09
CA MET A 114 51.93 -10.95 25.36
C MET A 114 52.38 -9.53 25.74
N ALA A 115 53.66 -9.21 25.58
CA ALA A 115 54.17 -7.86 25.85
C ALA A 115 53.50 -6.81 24.97
N ALA A 116 53.36 -7.07 23.67
CA ALA A 116 52.67 -6.17 22.75
C ALA A 116 51.17 -6.03 23.10
N LEU A 117 50.51 -7.11 23.55
CA LEU A 117 49.10 -7.06 23.96
C LEU A 117 48.91 -6.26 25.26
N TYR A 118 49.79 -6.41 26.25
CA TYR A 118 49.76 -5.57 27.46
C TYR A 118 49.94 -4.08 27.13
N ASP A 119 50.85 -3.76 26.19
CA ASP A 119 51.08 -2.40 25.74
C ASP A 119 49.90 -1.85 24.92
N LEU A 120 49.27 -2.66 24.06
CA LEU A 120 48.07 -2.30 23.27
C LEU A 120 46.84 -2.04 24.14
N LEU A 121 46.68 -2.78 25.24
CA LEU A 121 45.60 -2.56 26.22
C LEU A 121 45.88 -1.40 27.18
N GLY A 122 47.08 -0.79 27.13
CA GLY A 122 47.44 0.40 27.89
C GLY A 122 47.76 0.15 29.38
N GLU A 123 48.04 -1.09 29.77
CA GLU A 123 48.17 -1.49 31.16
C GLU A 123 49.63 -1.38 31.67
N GLN A 124 49.90 -0.36 32.50
CA GLN A 124 51.27 -0.02 32.95
C GLN A 124 51.80 -0.86 34.14
N ARG A 125 51.15 -1.97 34.53
CA ARG A 125 51.40 -2.66 35.82
C ARG A 125 51.93 -4.09 35.77
N TYR A 126 52.55 -4.54 34.67
CA TYR A 126 53.28 -5.82 34.69
C TYR A 126 54.71 -5.66 35.25
N SER A 127 55.23 -6.70 35.92
CA SER A 127 56.48 -6.62 36.70
C SER A 127 57.69 -6.16 35.87
N CYS A 128 58.58 -5.34 36.45
CA CYS A 128 59.76 -4.80 35.76
C CYS A 128 60.66 -5.89 35.15
N SER A 129 60.71 -7.10 35.73
CA SER A 129 61.48 -8.22 35.16
C SER A 129 60.85 -8.80 33.90
N TYR A 130 59.52 -8.78 33.77
CA TYR A 130 58.82 -9.23 32.56
C TYR A 130 59.07 -8.27 31.39
N ARG A 131 59.21 -6.97 31.69
CA ARG A 131 59.51 -5.93 30.69
C ARG A 131 60.90 -6.09 30.06
N ASP A 132 61.93 -6.35 30.85
CA ASP A 132 63.29 -6.54 30.34
C ASP A 132 63.44 -7.85 29.54
N LEU A 133 62.77 -8.93 29.96
CA LEU A 133 62.67 -10.18 29.19
C LEU A 133 61.97 -9.94 27.85
N SER A 134 60.89 -9.17 27.84
CA SER A 134 60.11 -8.89 26.63
C SER A 134 60.87 -8.10 25.57
N GLU A 135 61.76 -7.18 25.94
CA GLU A 135 62.50 -6.37 24.95
C GLU A 135 63.43 -7.24 24.09
N THR A 136 64.02 -8.27 24.70
CA THR A 136 64.86 -9.24 23.98
C THR A 136 64.01 -10.10 23.05
N GLN A 137 62.85 -10.57 23.51
CA GLN A 137 61.96 -11.39 22.68
C GLN A 137 61.27 -10.62 21.56
N VAL A 138 60.94 -9.35 21.76
CA VAL A 138 60.42 -8.45 20.72
C VAL A 138 61.47 -8.21 19.63
N LYS A 139 62.76 -8.05 20.01
CA LYS A 139 63.86 -7.98 19.05
C LYS A 139 64.01 -9.29 18.27
N THR A 140 63.97 -10.43 18.95
CA THR A 140 63.98 -11.76 18.32
C THR A 140 62.80 -11.91 17.36
N PHE A 141 61.60 -11.47 17.76
CA PHE A 141 60.41 -11.52 16.92
C PHE A 141 60.56 -10.72 15.65
N ARG A 142 61.00 -9.46 15.76
CA ARG A 142 61.23 -8.63 14.58
C ARG A 142 62.26 -9.24 13.64
N LYS A 143 63.28 -9.90 14.19
CA LYS A 143 64.34 -10.57 13.43
C LYS A 143 63.86 -11.82 12.70
N VAL A 144 63.07 -12.66 13.37
CA VAL A 144 62.59 -13.94 12.81
C VAL A 144 61.39 -13.73 11.88
N VAL A 145 60.41 -12.94 12.32
CA VAL A 145 59.15 -12.73 11.60
C VAL A 145 59.27 -11.63 10.53
N GLY A 146 60.26 -10.73 10.66
CA GLY A 146 60.56 -9.68 9.68
C GLY A 146 59.71 -8.41 9.80
N ILE A 147 58.70 -8.40 10.67
CA ILE A 147 57.84 -7.24 10.99
C ILE A 147 57.76 -7.02 12.50
N CYS A 148 57.30 -5.85 12.96
CA CYS A 148 57.11 -5.66 14.40
C CYS A 148 55.91 -6.47 14.91
N VAL A 149 55.87 -6.71 16.23
CA VAL A 149 54.85 -7.55 16.86
C VAL A 149 53.46 -6.91 16.71
N GLU A 150 53.39 -5.58 16.77
CA GLU A 150 52.16 -4.79 16.65
C GLU A 150 51.57 -4.89 15.25
N ASP A 151 52.40 -4.76 14.20
CA ASP A 151 51.98 -4.94 12.82
C ASP A 151 51.53 -6.39 12.57
N TYR A 152 52.26 -7.35 13.15
CA TYR A 152 51.88 -8.76 13.06
C TYR A 152 50.49 -9.01 13.68
N ILE A 153 50.26 -8.57 14.93
CA ILE A 153 48.97 -8.68 15.61
C ILE A 153 47.87 -7.97 14.82
N SER A 154 48.16 -6.79 14.26
CA SER A 154 47.20 -6.04 13.44
C SER A 154 46.81 -6.79 12.17
N ASN A 155 47.74 -7.55 11.58
CA ASN A 155 47.51 -8.32 10.36
C ASN A 155 46.72 -9.61 10.60
N VAL A 156 47.01 -10.34 11.69
CA VAL A 156 46.41 -11.66 11.94
C VAL A 156 45.28 -11.66 12.98
N GLY A 157 45.18 -10.62 13.80
CA GLY A 157 44.31 -10.56 14.97
C GLY A 157 44.97 -11.13 16.23
N SER A 158 44.61 -10.62 17.41
CA SER A 158 45.27 -10.97 18.67
C SER A 158 45.09 -12.44 19.04
N LEU A 159 43.90 -13.00 18.84
CA LEU A 159 43.67 -14.43 19.08
C LEU A 159 44.55 -15.27 18.14
N ALA A 160 44.54 -15.02 16.84
CA ALA A 160 45.37 -15.79 15.89
C ALA A 160 46.87 -15.64 16.18
N ALA A 161 47.33 -14.46 16.58
CA ALA A 161 48.70 -14.25 17.04
C ALA A 161 49.01 -15.16 18.24
N LEU A 162 48.15 -15.17 19.27
CA LEU A 162 48.30 -16.07 20.43
C LEU A 162 48.30 -17.55 20.02
N ARG A 163 47.42 -17.96 19.08
CA ARG A 163 47.41 -19.33 18.53
C ARG A 163 48.73 -19.69 17.85
N ASN A 164 49.35 -18.71 17.20
CA ASN A 164 50.65 -18.87 16.54
C ASN A 164 51.83 -18.88 17.52
N SER A 165 51.62 -18.76 18.83
CA SER A 165 52.70 -18.77 19.84
C SER A 165 53.44 -20.11 19.93
N PHE A 166 52.78 -21.21 19.55
CA PHE A 166 53.39 -22.53 19.49
C PHE A 166 54.21 -22.75 18.20
N ARG A 167 54.24 -21.78 17.29
CA ARG A 167 55.04 -21.87 16.06
C ARG A 167 56.54 -21.86 16.39
N ASP A 168 57.27 -22.80 15.82
CA ASP A 168 58.70 -23.07 16.05
C ASP A 168 59.04 -23.65 17.44
N PHE A 169 58.01 -24.03 18.22
CA PHE A 169 58.20 -24.52 19.59
C PHE A 169 58.90 -25.88 19.58
N GLU A 170 58.57 -26.77 18.64
CA GLU A 170 59.22 -28.07 18.47
C GLU A 170 60.71 -27.90 18.20
N PHE A 171 61.07 -26.98 17.30
CA PHE A 171 62.46 -26.72 16.95
C PHE A 171 63.27 -26.30 18.16
N ARG A 172 62.79 -25.30 18.92
CA ARG A 172 63.49 -24.82 20.12
C ARG A 172 63.53 -25.85 21.24
N LEU A 173 62.47 -26.66 21.37
CA LEU A 173 62.42 -27.76 22.32
C LEU A 173 63.44 -28.86 22.00
N VAL A 174 63.55 -29.24 20.73
CA VAL A 174 64.55 -30.22 20.29
C VAL A 174 65.95 -29.68 20.46
N MET A 175 66.20 -28.40 20.15
CA MET A 175 67.49 -27.76 20.42
C MET A 175 67.84 -27.78 21.90
N GLY A 176 66.92 -27.36 22.78
CA GLY A 176 67.12 -27.40 24.23
C GLY A 176 67.38 -28.81 24.75
N LEU A 177 66.68 -29.82 24.20
CA LEU A 177 66.92 -31.22 24.50
C LEU A 177 68.32 -31.67 24.09
N LEU A 178 68.75 -31.37 22.86
CA LEU A 178 70.06 -31.77 22.36
C LEU A 178 71.18 -31.15 23.21
N VAL A 179 71.03 -29.90 23.63
CA VAL A 179 71.97 -29.24 24.55
C VAL A 179 71.99 -29.96 25.90
N CYS A 180 70.82 -30.29 26.47
CA CYS A 180 70.74 -31.05 27.72
C CYS A 180 71.44 -32.41 27.60
N VAL A 181 71.22 -33.13 26.50
CA VAL A 181 71.83 -34.43 26.23
C VAL A 181 73.35 -34.32 26.11
N ASN A 182 73.83 -33.29 25.41
CA ASN A 182 75.26 -33.12 25.19
C ASN A 182 75.98 -32.66 26.47
N HIS A 183 75.42 -31.70 27.20
CA HIS A 183 75.93 -31.27 28.50
C HIS A 183 75.95 -32.42 29.54
N ALA A 184 74.94 -33.29 29.52
CA ALA A 184 74.93 -34.47 30.40
C ALA A 184 76.10 -35.45 30.12
N ARG A 185 76.59 -35.48 28.87
CA ARG A 185 77.74 -36.30 28.44
C ARG A 185 79.08 -35.60 28.70
N HIS A 186 79.09 -34.26 28.75
CA HIS A 186 80.28 -33.42 28.87
C HIS A 186 80.11 -32.37 29.98
N LEU A 187 80.15 -32.83 31.24
CA LEU A 187 79.92 -32.01 32.45
C LEU A 187 80.90 -30.84 32.66
N GLU A 188 82.01 -30.78 31.92
CA GLU A 188 83.05 -29.76 32.04
C GLU A 188 82.94 -28.63 31.00
N GLU A 189 82.06 -28.76 30.01
CA GLU A 189 81.85 -27.78 28.94
C GLU A 189 80.73 -26.79 29.29
N ASP A 190 80.90 -25.53 28.86
CA ASP A 190 79.88 -24.50 29.01
C ASP A 190 78.65 -24.87 28.16
N ILE A 191 77.47 -24.59 28.71
CA ILE A 191 76.18 -24.82 28.07
C ILE A 191 76.04 -23.97 26.80
N ASP A 192 76.60 -22.76 26.81
CA ASP A 192 76.54 -21.86 25.65
C ASP A 192 77.42 -22.40 24.50
N ASP A 193 78.63 -22.88 24.81
CA ASP A 193 79.52 -23.54 23.83
C ASP A 193 78.85 -24.79 23.23
N THR A 194 78.13 -25.56 24.06
CA THR A 194 77.40 -26.76 23.65
C THR A 194 76.27 -26.44 22.66
N TYR A 195 75.58 -25.32 22.84
CA TYR A 195 74.51 -24.86 21.95
C TYR A 195 75.07 -24.43 20.59
N ASP A 196 76.15 -23.65 20.61
CA ASP A 196 76.82 -23.19 19.39
C ASP A 196 77.42 -24.36 18.60
N ASP A 197 77.97 -25.39 19.25
CA ASP A 197 78.48 -26.59 18.56
C ASP A 197 77.37 -27.39 17.84
N ILE A 198 76.18 -27.49 18.44
CA ILE A 198 75.03 -28.16 17.81
C ILE A 198 74.54 -27.32 16.61
N LEU A 199 74.52 -25.99 16.74
CA LEU A 199 74.16 -25.11 15.64
C LEU A 199 75.20 -25.13 14.51
N GLU A 200 76.48 -25.15 14.85
CA GLU A 200 77.58 -25.22 13.89
C GLU A 200 77.52 -26.53 13.09
N SER A 201 77.32 -27.66 13.80
CA SER A 201 77.26 -28.98 13.16
C SER A 201 76.03 -29.19 12.28
N ALA A 202 74.84 -28.73 12.69
CA ALA A 202 73.61 -28.97 11.94
C ALA A 202 73.27 -27.86 10.92
N PHE A 203 73.66 -26.61 11.19
CA PHE A 203 73.24 -25.42 10.43
C PHE A 203 74.40 -24.52 9.95
N GLY A 204 75.65 -24.79 10.35
CA GLY A 204 76.77 -23.88 10.06
C GLY A 204 76.80 -22.63 10.93
N GLY A 205 76.12 -22.68 12.08
CA GLY A 205 76.17 -21.63 13.11
C GLY A 205 74.93 -20.73 13.12
N SER A 206 74.82 -19.94 14.19
CA SER A 206 73.69 -19.03 14.40
C SER A 206 73.61 -17.92 13.33
N GLU A 207 74.76 -17.41 12.86
CA GLU A 207 74.83 -16.42 11.78
C GLU A 207 74.21 -16.91 10.46
N GLU A 208 74.39 -18.19 10.11
CA GLU A 208 73.86 -18.76 8.87
C GLU A 208 72.34 -18.96 8.92
N ILE A 209 71.77 -19.32 10.07
CA ILE A 209 70.31 -19.36 10.29
C ILE A 209 69.69 -17.97 10.14
N GLU A 210 70.34 -16.96 10.69
CA GLU A 210 69.90 -15.57 10.60
C GLU A 210 69.92 -15.06 9.16
N LYS A 211 71.01 -15.35 8.45
CA LYS A 211 71.14 -15.05 7.02
C LYS A 211 70.05 -15.72 6.20
N CYS A 212 69.74 -16.99 6.46
CA CYS A 212 68.64 -17.70 5.80
C CYS A 212 67.29 -17.00 6.01
N SER A 213 67.01 -16.59 7.26
CA SER A 213 65.77 -15.89 7.60
C SER A 213 65.65 -14.54 6.89
N GLN A 214 66.75 -13.78 6.85
CA GLN A 214 66.80 -12.48 6.16
C GLN A 214 66.64 -12.64 4.64
N LEU A 215 67.28 -13.65 4.04
CA LEU A 215 67.16 -13.95 2.62
C LEU A 215 65.72 -14.32 2.25
N LEU A 216 65.07 -15.15 3.07
CA LEU A 216 63.67 -15.53 2.88
C LEU A 216 62.73 -14.31 2.95
N SER A 217 62.92 -13.44 3.95
CA SER A 217 62.18 -12.17 4.06
C SER A 217 62.40 -11.28 2.82
N ASN A 218 63.63 -11.16 2.34
CA ASN A 218 63.96 -10.34 1.17
C ASN A 218 63.31 -10.89 -0.11
N ILE A 219 63.22 -12.21 -0.26
CA ILE A 219 62.48 -12.85 -1.38
C ILE A 219 61.00 -12.49 -1.30
N ARG A 220 60.37 -12.60 -0.13
CA ARG A 220 58.95 -12.25 0.06
C ARG A 220 58.66 -10.79 -0.25
N GLN A 221 59.61 -9.90 0.03
CA GLN A 221 59.53 -8.47 -0.28
C GLN A 221 59.88 -8.12 -1.73
N ASN A 222 60.11 -9.11 -2.60
CA ASN A 222 60.53 -8.92 -4.00
C ASN A 222 61.82 -8.09 -4.16
N ILE A 223 62.72 -8.14 -3.18
CA ILE A 223 64.00 -7.42 -3.21
C ILE A 223 65.03 -8.19 -4.06
N ILE A 224 64.96 -9.52 -4.03
CA ILE A 224 65.89 -10.42 -4.72
C ILE A 224 65.50 -10.57 -6.20
N PRO A 225 66.45 -10.50 -7.16
CA PRO A 225 66.17 -10.76 -8.57
C PRO A 225 65.69 -12.20 -8.82
N GLU A 226 64.70 -12.37 -9.69
CA GLU A 226 64.01 -13.65 -9.92
C GLU A 226 64.98 -14.78 -10.31
N GLU A 227 65.99 -14.48 -11.14
CA GLU A 227 67.00 -15.46 -11.56
C GLU A 227 67.90 -16.00 -10.44
N GLN A 228 67.86 -15.38 -9.25
CA GLN A 228 68.60 -15.80 -8.06
C GLN A 228 67.72 -16.48 -7.01
N VAL A 229 66.39 -16.36 -7.13
CA VAL A 229 65.44 -16.84 -6.12
C VAL A 229 65.58 -18.34 -5.89
N GLU A 230 65.55 -19.17 -6.95
CA GLU A 230 65.67 -20.64 -6.83
C GLU A 230 66.97 -21.06 -6.14
N LYS A 231 68.11 -20.44 -6.51
CA LYS A 231 69.42 -20.74 -5.90
C LYS A 231 69.48 -20.38 -4.43
N ILE A 232 68.88 -19.24 -4.05
CA ILE A 232 68.83 -18.78 -2.68
C ILE A 232 67.88 -19.67 -1.86
N LEU A 233 66.71 -20.02 -2.40
CA LEU A 233 65.79 -20.97 -1.76
C LEU A 233 66.44 -22.33 -1.56
N LEU A 234 67.22 -22.82 -2.52
CA LEU A 234 67.94 -24.09 -2.39
C LEU A 234 68.96 -24.02 -1.26
N TYR A 235 69.73 -22.93 -1.20
CA TYR A 235 70.67 -22.70 -0.11
C TYR A 235 69.96 -22.63 1.25
N ILE A 236 68.82 -21.93 1.34
CA ILE A 236 68.01 -21.89 2.57
C ILE A 236 67.52 -23.29 2.94
N ALA A 237 66.98 -24.06 1.99
CA ALA A 237 66.48 -25.42 2.22
C ALA A 237 67.58 -26.38 2.68
N GLN A 238 68.79 -26.27 2.12
CA GLN A 238 69.94 -27.08 2.54
C GLN A 238 70.49 -26.65 3.89
N THR A 239 70.40 -25.36 4.24
CA THR A 239 70.98 -24.81 5.47
C THR A 239 70.02 -24.94 6.64
N ASN A 240 68.79 -24.40 6.51
CA ASN A 240 67.74 -24.41 7.53
C ASN A 240 66.38 -24.88 6.95
N PRO A 241 66.16 -26.21 6.84
CA PRO A 241 64.91 -26.77 6.31
C PRO A 241 63.72 -26.67 7.29
N PHE A 242 63.91 -26.28 8.54
CA PHE A 242 62.85 -26.35 9.55
C PHE A 242 61.99 -25.07 9.62
N SER A 243 61.81 -24.40 8.48
CA SER A 243 61.03 -23.16 8.36
C SER A 243 59.82 -23.40 7.47
N MET A 244 58.60 -23.28 8.01
CA MET A 244 57.37 -23.45 7.22
C MET A 244 57.29 -22.41 6.09
N GLU A 245 57.69 -21.17 6.37
CA GLU A 245 57.71 -20.05 5.42
C GLU A 245 58.56 -20.33 4.18
N LEU A 246 59.55 -21.21 4.29
CA LEU A 246 60.36 -21.64 3.14
C LEU A 246 59.48 -22.37 2.13
N TYR A 247 58.71 -23.36 2.58
CA TYR A 247 57.93 -24.24 1.70
C TYR A 247 56.82 -23.48 1.01
N THR A 248 56.08 -22.63 1.74
CA THR A 248 55.05 -21.78 1.14
C THR A 248 55.67 -20.79 0.14
N CYS A 249 56.86 -20.26 0.42
CA CYS A 249 57.58 -19.42 -0.55
C CYS A 249 58.04 -20.19 -1.79
N ILE A 250 58.50 -21.45 -1.65
CA ILE A 250 58.87 -22.30 -2.79
C ILE A 250 57.64 -22.57 -3.65
N VAL A 251 56.52 -22.98 -3.06
CA VAL A 251 55.27 -23.21 -3.78
C VAL A 251 54.81 -21.96 -4.52
N GLN A 252 54.85 -20.80 -3.84
CA GLN A 252 54.43 -19.52 -4.43
C GLN A 252 55.28 -19.11 -5.65
N ARG A 253 56.59 -19.38 -5.61
CA ARG A 253 57.55 -18.91 -6.64
C ARG A 253 57.78 -19.91 -7.76
N CYS A 254 57.86 -21.19 -7.41
CA CYS A 254 58.31 -22.26 -8.29
C CYS A 254 57.22 -23.28 -8.61
N GLY A 255 56.08 -23.23 -7.93
CA GLY A 255 55.05 -24.25 -8.01
C GLY A 255 55.47 -25.56 -7.34
N ASP A 256 54.63 -26.59 -7.50
CA ASP A 256 54.87 -27.92 -6.94
C ASP A 256 54.24 -29.02 -7.81
N LYS A 257 54.44 -28.91 -9.12
CA LYS A 257 53.76 -29.74 -10.12
C LYS A 257 53.89 -31.25 -9.88
N GLY A 258 55.05 -31.73 -9.41
CA GLY A 258 55.27 -33.14 -9.12
C GLY A 258 55.01 -33.53 -7.67
N GLY A 259 54.56 -32.60 -6.82
CA GLY A 259 54.34 -32.83 -5.39
C GLY A 259 55.64 -33.01 -4.60
N GLU A 260 56.78 -32.61 -5.16
CA GLU A 260 58.08 -32.76 -4.52
C GLU A 260 58.26 -31.88 -3.27
N VAL A 261 57.76 -30.65 -3.31
CA VAL A 261 57.79 -29.72 -2.18
C VAL A 261 56.87 -30.24 -1.09
N GLN A 262 55.68 -30.73 -1.45
CA GLN A 262 54.77 -31.42 -0.54
C GLN A 262 55.47 -32.62 0.12
N ALA A 263 56.13 -33.49 -0.64
CA ALA A 263 56.80 -34.66 -0.09
C ALA A 263 57.94 -34.30 0.90
N LEU A 264 58.71 -33.26 0.61
CA LEU A 264 59.73 -32.75 1.53
C LEU A 264 59.09 -32.13 2.79
N ALA A 265 58.01 -31.36 2.63
CA ALA A 265 57.27 -30.76 3.74
C ALA A 265 56.62 -31.83 4.63
N ASP A 266 56.01 -32.87 4.05
CA ASP A 266 55.44 -34.02 4.75
C ASP A 266 56.51 -34.72 5.58
N TYR A 267 57.70 -34.95 5.00
CA TYR A 267 58.81 -35.54 5.72
C TYR A 267 59.21 -34.70 6.94
N LEU A 268 59.19 -33.37 6.82
CA LEU A 268 59.60 -32.43 7.86
C LEU A 268 58.45 -32.00 8.80
N GLY A 269 57.24 -32.50 8.58
CA GLY A 269 56.07 -32.25 9.44
C GLY A 269 55.32 -30.94 9.17
N PHE A 270 55.49 -30.36 7.97
CA PHE A 270 54.81 -29.14 7.46
C PHE A 270 53.82 -29.43 6.32
N GLY A 271 53.48 -30.71 6.10
CA GLY A 271 52.62 -31.14 4.98
C GLY A 271 51.27 -30.43 4.93
N ASP A 272 50.55 -30.44 6.05
CA ASP A 272 49.23 -29.83 6.19
C ASP A 272 49.29 -28.31 5.94
N ASP A 273 50.35 -27.64 6.40
CA ASP A 273 50.55 -26.20 6.19
C ASP A 273 50.73 -25.87 4.70
N VAL A 274 51.45 -26.70 3.96
CA VAL A 274 51.64 -26.54 2.51
C VAL A 274 50.34 -26.81 1.75
N THR A 275 49.56 -27.81 2.18
CA THR A 275 48.26 -28.11 1.58
C THR A 275 47.28 -26.95 1.78
N ALA A 276 47.14 -26.46 3.02
CA ALA A 276 46.30 -25.31 3.33
C ALA A 276 46.71 -24.05 2.54
N TYR A 277 48.01 -23.83 2.37
CA TYR A 277 48.50 -22.69 1.58
C TYR A 277 48.18 -22.84 0.08
N LYS A 278 48.25 -24.06 -0.49
CA LYS A 278 47.83 -24.31 -1.87
C LYS A 278 46.34 -24.05 -2.06
N GLU A 279 45.50 -24.48 -1.12
CA GLU A 279 44.06 -24.22 -1.12
C GLU A 279 43.78 -22.70 -1.16
N GLU A 280 44.41 -21.92 -0.28
CA GLU A 280 44.28 -20.45 -0.26
C GLU A 280 44.69 -19.80 -1.60
N MET A 281 45.78 -20.27 -2.20
CA MET A 281 46.25 -19.78 -3.50
C MET A 281 45.24 -20.09 -4.62
N ILE A 282 44.68 -21.30 -4.64
CA ILE A 282 43.71 -21.72 -5.65
C ILE A 282 42.42 -20.93 -5.52
N GLN A 283 41.91 -20.76 -4.30
CA GLN A 283 40.74 -19.96 -4.00
C GLN A 283 40.92 -18.50 -4.47
N SER A 284 42.05 -17.89 -4.09
CA SER A 284 42.36 -16.51 -4.48
C SER A 284 42.45 -16.36 -6.01
N TYR A 285 43.06 -17.34 -6.69
CA TYR A 285 43.13 -17.35 -8.15
C TYR A 285 41.76 -17.49 -8.80
N PHE A 286 40.91 -18.36 -8.24
CA PHE A 286 39.55 -18.60 -8.73
C PHE A 286 38.68 -17.33 -8.67
N GLU A 287 38.74 -16.58 -7.57
CA GLU A 287 37.99 -15.34 -7.38
C GLU A 287 38.31 -14.26 -8.43
N GLU A 288 39.50 -14.32 -9.05
CA GLU A 288 39.93 -13.39 -10.09
C GLU A 288 39.50 -13.83 -11.51
N LEU A 289 38.97 -15.05 -11.69
CA LEU A 289 38.64 -15.57 -13.01
C LEU A 289 37.33 -14.95 -13.56
N PRO A 290 37.32 -14.46 -14.81
CA PRO A 290 36.10 -13.96 -15.44
C PRO A 290 35.17 -15.13 -15.79
N MET A 291 33.88 -14.98 -15.46
CA MET A 291 32.84 -16.00 -15.70
C MET A 291 31.51 -15.39 -16.16
N LYS A 292 31.55 -14.29 -16.92
CA LYS A 292 30.32 -13.59 -17.37
C LYS A 292 29.74 -14.19 -18.64
N THR A 293 30.57 -14.76 -19.50
CA THR A 293 30.14 -15.48 -20.71
C THR A 293 30.48 -16.97 -20.62
N GLU A 294 29.88 -17.76 -21.51
CA GLU A 294 30.16 -19.20 -21.60
C GLU A 294 31.63 -19.44 -22.00
N GLU A 295 32.15 -18.66 -22.94
CA GLU A 295 33.57 -18.74 -23.34
C GLU A 295 34.51 -18.37 -22.18
N GLU A 296 34.15 -17.35 -21.40
CA GLU A 296 34.91 -16.95 -20.21
C GLU A 296 34.90 -18.06 -19.15
N ALA A 297 33.75 -18.66 -18.85
CA ALA A 297 33.63 -19.73 -17.86
C ALA A 297 34.36 -21.03 -18.30
N LEU A 298 34.30 -21.38 -19.59
CA LEU A 298 35.08 -22.50 -20.14
C LEU A 298 36.59 -22.22 -20.06
N ALA A 299 37.02 -21.00 -20.38
CA ALA A 299 38.42 -20.60 -20.25
C ALA A 299 38.87 -20.54 -18.78
N ALA A 300 37.99 -20.15 -17.85
CA ALA A 300 38.25 -20.19 -16.42
C ALA A 300 38.50 -21.62 -15.95
N LYS A 301 37.70 -22.58 -16.43
CA LYS A 301 37.90 -24.02 -16.16
C LYS A 301 39.30 -24.50 -16.56
N GLU A 302 39.71 -24.24 -17.80
CA GLU A 302 41.04 -24.65 -18.30
C GLU A 302 42.19 -23.98 -17.55
N LYS A 303 42.02 -22.70 -17.18
CA LYS A 303 43.00 -21.94 -16.39
C LYS A 303 43.13 -22.48 -14.98
N LEU A 304 42.01 -22.73 -14.30
CA LEU A 304 41.99 -23.31 -12.95
C LEU A 304 42.64 -24.70 -12.94
N GLU A 305 42.32 -25.56 -13.92
CA GLU A 305 42.94 -26.88 -14.07
C GLU A 305 44.46 -26.77 -14.23
N THR A 306 44.91 -25.89 -15.12
CA THR A 306 46.34 -25.65 -15.34
C THR A 306 47.03 -25.14 -14.07
N TYR A 307 46.36 -24.26 -13.32
CA TYR A 307 46.90 -23.70 -12.08
C TYR A 307 47.00 -24.76 -10.98
N CYS A 308 45.96 -25.56 -10.76
CA CYS A 308 45.99 -26.69 -9.82
C CYS A 308 47.10 -27.69 -10.16
N VAL A 309 47.28 -28.01 -11.45
CA VAL A 309 48.37 -28.87 -11.93
C VAL A 309 49.73 -28.25 -11.64
N SER A 310 49.90 -26.93 -11.77
CA SER A 310 51.16 -26.26 -11.46
C SER A 310 51.55 -26.34 -9.98
N LEU A 311 50.57 -26.48 -9.10
CA LEU A 311 50.74 -26.64 -7.66
C LEU A 311 50.73 -28.11 -7.19
N GLY A 312 50.53 -29.06 -8.12
CA GLY A 312 50.38 -30.48 -7.80
C GLY A 312 49.24 -30.75 -6.83
N TYR A 313 48.15 -29.98 -6.93
CA TYR A 313 47.00 -30.08 -6.02
C TYR A 313 45.86 -30.87 -6.65
N ASP A 314 45.33 -31.85 -5.90
CA ASP A 314 44.23 -32.72 -6.31
C ASP A 314 43.26 -33.02 -5.13
N GLY A 315 43.13 -32.07 -4.19
CA GLY A 315 42.27 -32.19 -3.02
C GLY A 315 40.81 -31.81 -3.28
N GLU A 316 39.97 -31.88 -2.24
CA GLU A 316 38.50 -31.68 -2.33
C GLU A 316 38.12 -30.28 -2.81
N GLU A 317 38.80 -29.23 -2.32
CA GLU A 317 38.57 -27.82 -2.71
C GLU A 317 38.55 -27.61 -4.23
N LYS A 318 39.41 -28.35 -4.95
CA LYS A 318 39.49 -28.27 -6.42
C LYS A 318 38.16 -28.68 -7.05
N GLU A 319 37.57 -29.77 -6.59
CA GLU A 319 36.32 -30.28 -7.15
C GLU A 319 35.15 -29.34 -6.84
N GLU A 320 35.10 -28.75 -5.63
CA GLU A 320 34.09 -27.76 -5.25
C GLU A 320 34.11 -26.55 -6.20
N LEU A 321 35.30 -26.02 -6.52
CA LEU A 321 35.45 -24.92 -7.46
C LEU A 321 35.06 -25.31 -8.90
N PHE A 322 35.33 -26.54 -9.32
CA PHE A 322 34.88 -27.03 -10.62
C PHE A 322 33.36 -27.22 -10.70
N GLU A 323 32.70 -27.58 -9.61
CA GLU A 323 31.23 -27.60 -9.51
C GLU A 323 30.67 -26.17 -9.62
N GLU A 324 31.27 -25.17 -8.98
CA GLU A 324 30.82 -23.78 -9.10
C GLU A 324 30.89 -23.28 -10.56
N ILE A 325 31.95 -23.62 -11.30
CA ILE A 325 32.04 -23.31 -12.74
C ILE A 325 30.95 -24.03 -13.53
N ARG A 326 30.64 -25.28 -13.16
CA ARG A 326 29.61 -26.09 -13.84
C ARG A 326 28.22 -25.50 -13.63
N ASP A 327 27.87 -25.15 -12.40
CA ASP A 327 26.63 -24.46 -12.05
C ASP A 327 26.51 -23.15 -12.82
N ARG A 328 27.61 -22.40 -12.93
CA ARG A 328 27.65 -21.16 -13.69
C ARG A 328 27.41 -21.38 -15.19
N LEU A 329 27.98 -22.42 -15.78
CA LEU A 329 27.74 -22.80 -17.18
C LEU A 329 26.27 -23.21 -17.41
N GLU A 330 25.66 -23.94 -16.48
CA GLU A 330 24.23 -24.29 -16.55
C GLU A 330 23.33 -23.05 -16.45
N GLU A 331 23.68 -22.09 -15.59
CA GLU A 331 22.97 -20.82 -15.48
C GLU A 331 23.04 -20.03 -16.79
N LEU A 332 24.23 -19.92 -17.38
CA LEU A 332 24.44 -19.24 -18.66
C LEU A 332 23.66 -19.90 -19.80
N ASP A 333 23.63 -21.24 -19.85
CA ASP A 333 22.79 -21.98 -20.79
C ASP A 333 21.30 -21.68 -20.61
N ARG A 334 20.82 -21.64 -19.36
CA ARG A 334 19.43 -21.29 -19.06
C ARG A 334 19.10 -19.85 -19.46
N ILE A 335 20.01 -18.91 -19.20
CA ILE A 335 19.87 -17.51 -19.63
C ILE A 335 19.74 -17.46 -21.15
N TYR A 336 20.63 -18.14 -21.86
CA TYR A 336 20.58 -18.22 -23.32
C TYR A 336 19.23 -18.79 -23.79
N ARG A 337 18.79 -19.93 -23.25
CA ARG A 337 17.51 -20.55 -23.63
C ARG A 337 16.28 -19.76 -23.20
N THR A 338 16.44 -18.69 -22.42
CA THR A 338 15.33 -17.84 -22.01
C THR A 338 15.05 -16.78 -23.07
N VAL A 339 13.86 -16.83 -23.66
CA VAL A 339 13.37 -15.85 -24.63
C VAL A 339 12.08 -15.24 -24.13
N ASP A 340 12.03 -13.91 -24.01
CA ASP A 340 10.85 -13.18 -23.53
C ASP A 340 10.28 -13.76 -22.20
N GLY A 341 11.18 -14.16 -21.30
CA GLY A 341 10.83 -14.73 -19.98
C GLY A 341 10.37 -16.19 -19.98
N ILE A 342 10.45 -16.90 -21.11
CA ILE A 342 10.15 -18.34 -21.23
C ILE A 342 11.46 -19.10 -21.46
N VAL A 343 11.71 -20.13 -20.65
CA VAL A 343 12.87 -21.03 -20.83
C VAL A 343 12.50 -22.09 -21.86
N CYS A 344 13.12 -22.05 -23.04
CA CYS A 344 12.92 -23.04 -24.09
C CYS A 344 13.58 -24.38 -23.76
N GLU A 345 13.05 -25.47 -24.30
CA GLU A 345 13.59 -26.82 -24.06
C GLU A 345 15.03 -26.97 -24.57
N THR A 346 15.33 -26.41 -25.74
CA THR A 346 16.66 -26.48 -26.37
C THR A 346 17.16 -25.12 -26.86
N ARG A 347 18.46 -25.02 -27.17
CA ARG A 347 19.07 -23.82 -27.76
C ARG A 347 18.49 -23.50 -29.13
N GLU A 348 18.26 -24.53 -29.95
CA GLU A 348 17.65 -24.39 -31.29
C GLU A 348 16.21 -23.86 -31.18
N SER A 349 15.44 -24.33 -30.19
CA SER A 349 14.10 -23.80 -29.92
C SER A 349 14.15 -22.34 -29.48
N ALA A 350 15.13 -21.96 -28.65
CA ALA A 350 15.34 -20.57 -28.25
C ALA A 350 15.75 -19.66 -29.44
N ASP A 351 16.62 -20.14 -30.33
CA ASP A 351 16.97 -19.42 -31.56
C ASP A 351 15.75 -19.18 -32.43
N PHE A 352 14.97 -20.24 -32.69
CA PHE A 352 13.72 -20.15 -33.43
C PHE A 352 12.72 -19.18 -32.77
N ALA A 353 12.56 -19.25 -31.45
CA ALA A 353 11.72 -18.33 -30.69
C ALA A 353 12.18 -16.87 -30.81
N ARG A 354 13.50 -16.59 -30.80
CA ARG A 354 14.04 -15.23 -31.00
C ARG A 354 13.80 -14.71 -32.41
N GLU A 355 13.86 -15.57 -33.43
CA GLU A 355 13.52 -15.21 -34.81
C GLU A 355 12.02 -14.95 -34.99
N GLU A 356 11.16 -15.72 -34.32
CA GLU A 356 9.70 -15.58 -34.39
C GLU A 356 9.19 -14.39 -33.54
N LEU A 357 9.88 -14.02 -32.45
CA LEU A 357 9.45 -13.00 -31.49
C LEU A 357 9.08 -11.63 -32.10
N PRO A 358 9.86 -11.02 -33.03
CA PRO A 358 9.48 -9.76 -33.66
C PRO A 358 8.14 -9.85 -34.41
N GLN A 359 7.87 -10.98 -35.06
CA GLN A 359 6.62 -11.20 -35.81
C GLN A 359 5.43 -11.40 -34.85
N ILE A 360 5.66 -12.06 -33.72
CA ILE A 360 4.67 -12.17 -32.64
C ILE A 360 4.37 -10.78 -32.08
N GLN A 361 5.40 -9.98 -31.77
CA GLN A 361 5.23 -8.63 -31.23
C GLN A 361 4.45 -7.72 -32.19
N GLU A 362 4.77 -7.76 -33.48
CA GLU A 362 4.03 -7.03 -34.52
C GLU A 362 2.57 -7.48 -34.59
N PHE A 363 2.31 -8.80 -34.56
CA PHE A 363 0.94 -9.32 -34.55
C PHE A 363 0.15 -8.86 -33.31
N MET A 364 0.78 -8.93 -32.13
CA MET A 364 0.17 -8.53 -30.87
C MET A 364 -0.07 -7.02 -30.77
N ALA A 365 0.67 -6.19 -31.51
CA ALA A 365 0.44 -4.73 -31.54
C ALA A 365 -0.94 -4.34 -32.08
N HIS A 366 -1.57 -5.22 -32.86
CA HIS A 366 -2.94 -5.03 -33.37
C HIS A 366 -4.03 -5.52 -32.42
N ILE A 367 -3.65 -6.09 -31.27
CA ILE A 367 -4.58 -6.62 -30.28
C ILE A 367 -4.53 -5.73 -29.05
N SER A 368 -5.63 -5.02 -28.81
CA SER A 368 -5.74 -4.12 -27.66
C SER A 368 -6.58 -4.76 -26.55
N ALA A 369 -6.31 -4.34 -25.31
CA ALA A 369 -7.15 -4.67 -24.17
C ALA A 369 -8.57 -4.10 -24.37
N PRO A 370 -9.61 -4.74 -23.83
CA PRO A 370 -10.98 -4.28 -23.99
C PRO A 370 -11.21 -2.93 -23.30
N ALA A 371 -12.02 -2.09 -23.93
CA ALA A 371 -12.46 -0.81 -23.37
C ALA A 371 -13.84 -0.95 -22.71
N SER A 372 -14.20 0.03 -21.89
CA SER A 372 -15.49 0.01 -21.19
C SER A 372 -16.71 0.03 -22.13
N ASP A 373 -16.53 0.51 -23.36
CA ASP A 373 -17.52 0.61 -24.42
C ASP A 373 -17.38 -0.46 -25.52
N SER A 374 -16.43 -1.39 -25.38
CA SER A 374 -16.33 -2.56 -26.26
C SER A 374 -17.64 -3.38 -26.24
N LEU A 375 -18.00 -3.90 -27.42
CA LEU A 375 -19.19 -4.72 -27.67
C LEU A 375 -18.78 -6.14 -28.09
N LEU A 376 -19.72 -7.02 -28.43
CA LEU A 376 -19.44 -8.43 -28.75
C LEU A 376 -18.61 -8.62 -30.05
N ASP A 377 -18.54 -7.62 -30.91
CA ASP A 377 -17.62 -7.59 -32.05
C ASP A 377 -16.15 -7.71 -31.61
N TYR A 378 -15.78 -7.12 -30.48
CA TYR A 378 -14.45 -7.29 -29.87
C TYR A 378 -14.13 -8.76 -29.56
N GLU A 379 -15.08 -9.48 -28.94
CA GLU A 379 -14.90 -10.91 -28.63
C GLU A 379 -14.69 -11.72 -29.91
N TRP A 380 -15.41 -11.41 -30.99
CA TRP A 380 -15.22 -12.07 -32.28
C TRP A 380 -13.85 -11.77 -32.89
N GLU A 381 -13.44 -10.51 -32.90
CA GLU A 381 -12.13 -10.08 -33.42
C GLU A 381 -10.98 -10.76 -32.69
N VAL A 382 -11.00 -10.79 -31.35
CA VAL A 382 -9.95 -11.45 -30.56
C VAL A 382 -9.95 -12.96 -30.74
N ASN A 383 -11.12 -13.61 -30.83
CA ASN A 383 -11.20 -15.04 -31.12
C ASN A 383 -10.69 -15.39 -32.52
N ASP A 384 -10.93 -14.54 -33.51
CA ASP A 384 -10.39 -14.72 -34.86
C ASP A 384 -8.86 -14.57 -34.86
N LYS A 385 -8.35 -13.54 -34.18
CA LYS A 385 -6.91 -13.34 -33.98
C LYS A 385 -6.25 -14.49 -33.23
N LEU A 386 -6.91 -15.07 -32.23
CA LEU A 386 -6.44 -16.29 -31.55
C LEU A 386 -6.26 -17.47 -32.51
N ARG A 387 -7.20 -17.68 -33.44
CA ARG A 387 -7.11 -18.74 -34.45
C ARG A 387 -6.00 -18.47 -35.45
N GLU A 388 -5.89 -17.22 -35.94
CA GLU A 388 -4.79 -16.81 -36.81
C GLU A 388 -3.43 -17.02 -36.13
N PHE A 389 -3.32 -16.63 -34.85
CA PHE A 389 -2.12 -16.79 -34.03
C PHE A 389 -1.73 -18.25 -33.87
N ASP A 390 -2.72 -19.11 -33.58
CA ASP A 390 -2.53 -20.54 -33.39
C ASP A 390 -1.96 -21.24 -34.63
N ILE A 391 -2.36 -20.78 -35.82
CA ILE A 391 -1.88 -21.30 -37.11
C ILE A 391 -0.52 -20.71 -37.49
N LYS A 392 -0.31 -19.41 -37.24
CA LYS A 392 0.85 -18.67 -37.74
C LYS A 392 2.12 -18.96 -36.96
N PHE A 393 2.01 -19.18 -35.65
CA PHE A 393 3.16 -19.30 -34.76
C PHE A 393 3.26 -20.68 -34.12
N SER A 394 4.48 -21.15 -33.91
CA SER A 394 4.73 -22.51 -33.43
C SER A 394 5.80 -22.63 -32.35
N SER A 395 6.52 -21.54 -32.04
CA SER A 395 7.51 -21.58 -30.95
C SER A 395 6.86 -21.77 -29.58
N GLU A 396 7.68 -22.11 -28.60
CA GLU A 396 7.28 -22.24 -27.20
C GLU A 396 6.71 -20.93 -26.60
N LEU A 397 6.96 -19.77 -27.24
CA LEU A 397 6.38 -18.48 -26.83
C LEU A 397 4.87 -18.44 -27.03
N LYS A 398 4.33 -19.25 -27.95
CA LYS A 398 2.92 -19.26 -28.32
C LYS A 398 1.99 -19.31 -27.10
N ALA A 399 2.29 -20.19 -26.15
CA ALA A 399 1.49 -20.37 -24.94
C ALA A 399 1.40 -19.10 -24.08
N LYS A 400 2.46 -18.28 -24.02
CA LYS A 400 2.48 -17.01 -23.30
C LYS A 400 1.49 -16.02 -23.91
N TYR A 401 1.53 -15.85 -25.22
CA TYR A 401 0.72 -14.85 -25.92
C TYR A 401 -0.73 -15.27 -26.10
N VAL A 402 -1.01 -16.57 -26.25
CA VAL A 402 -2.38 -17.13 -26.16
C VAL A 402 -3.01 -16.75 -24.81
N LYS A 403 -2.29 -16.93 -23.70
CA LYS A 403 -2.78 -16.53 -22.36
C LYS A 403 -3.08 -15.02 -22.25
N VAL A 404 -2.34 -14.16 -22.96
CA VAL A 404 -2.63 -12.71 -22.99
C VAL A 404 -3.97 -12.44 -23.65
N MET A 405 -4.23 -13.04 -24.81
CA MET A 405 -5.51 -12.89 -25.52
C MET A 405 -6.68 -13.52 -24.74
N GLU A 406 -6.49 -14.70 -24.15
CA GLU A 406 -7.49 -15.33 -23.26
C GLU A 406 -7.83 -14.43 -22.07
N LYS A 407 -6.82 -13.77 -21.48
CA LYS A 407 -7.04 -12.77 -20.44
C LYS A 407 -7.85 -11.58 -20.96
N HIS A 408 -7.56 -11.07 -22.15
CA HIS A 408 -8.36 -10.00 -22.76
C HIS A 408 -9.82 -10.40 -22.98
N LEU A 409 -10.10 -11.63 -23.42
CA LEU A 409 -11.46 -12.15 -23.52
C LEU A 409 -12.17 -12.22 -22.16
N LYS A 410 -11.45 -12.62 -21.10
CA LYS A 410 -11.98 -12.66 -19.75
C LYS A 410 -12.27 -11.26 -19.20
N ASP A 411 -11.31 -10.34 -19.34
CA ASP A 411 -11.45 -8.94 -18.92
C ASP A 411 -12.61 -8.27 -19.68
N PHE A 412 -12.80 -8.63 -20.96
CA PHE A 412 -13.92 -8.19 -21.76
C PHE A 412 -15.24 -8.69 -21.20
N ASP A 413 -15.38 -9.98 -20.89
CA ASP A 413 -16.61 -10.54 -20.32
C ASP A 413 -16.99 -9.84 -19.00
N ASP A 414 -15.99 -9.56 -18.15
CA ASP A 414 -16.19 -8.84 -16.88
C ASP A 414 -16.64 -7.39 -17.11
N LEU A 415 -16.00 -6.67 -18.03
CA LEU A 415 -16.38 -5.30 -18.39
C LEU A 415 -17.76 -5.24 -19.06
N PHE A 416 -18.01 -6.15 -20.01
CA PHE A 416 -19.26 -6.22 -20.74
C PHE A 416 -20.43 -6.45 -19.79
N CYS A 417 -20.29 -7.42 -18.88
CA CYS A 417 -21.32 -7.79 -17.90
C CYS A 417 -21.47 -6.79 -16.74
N THR A 418 -20.55 -5.84 -16.56
CA THR A 418 -20.61 -4.85 -15.47
C THR A 418 -21.00 -3.49 -16.01
N VAL A 419 -22.30 -3.23 -16.09
CA VAL A 419 -22.84 -1.96 -16.59
C VAL A 419 -23.05 -1.00 -15.40
N GLY A 420 -22.03 -0.18 -15.10
CA GLY A 420 -22.10 0.84 -14.03
C GLY A 420 -21.48 0.42 -12.70
N LEU A 421 -22.00 0.93 -11.58
CA LEU A 421 -21.43 0.78 -10.24
C LEU A 421 -21.96 -0.51 -9.56
N PHE A 422 -21.16 -1.59 -9.64
CA PHE A 422 -21.13 -2.75 -8.74
C PHE A 422 -22.09 -3.94 -8.95
N LYS A 423 -22.87 -4.02 -10.04
CA LYS A 423 -23.67 -5.23 -10.32
C LYS A 423 -23.22 -5.93 -11.60
N LYS A 424 -22.71 -7.16 -11.46
CA LYS A 424 -22.50 -8.06 -12.59
C LYS A 424 -23.85 -8.59 -13.04
N LEU A 425 -24.20 -8.32 -14.29
CA LEU A 425 -25.41 -8.78 -14.96
C LEU A 425 -25.10 -10.02 -15.79
N ASP A 426 -26.12 -10.79 -16.15
CA ASP A 426 -25.94 -11.75 -17.24
C ASP A 426 -25.74 -11.00 -18.57
N ARG A 427 -25.13 -11.68 -19.56
CA ARG A 427 -24.79 -11.06 -20.85
C ARG A 427 -25.98 -10.39 -21.53
N LYS A 428 -27.18 -10.96 -21.42
CA LYS A 428 -28.38 -10.43 -22.08
C LYS A 428 -28.88 -9.17 -21.38
N ALA A 429 -28.95 -9.17 -20.05
CA ALA A 429 -29.29 -7.98 -19.28
C ALA A 429 -28.27 -6.85 -19.48
N ALA A 430 -26.97 -7.18 -19.49
CA ALA A 430 -25.91 -6.21 -19.79
C ALA A 430 -26.05 -5.62 -21.21
N GLY A 431 -26.38 -6.45 -22.20
CA GLY A 431 -26.67 -6.03 -23.57
C GLY A 431 -27.80 -5.01 -23.64
N LYS A 432 -28.91 -5.23 -22.89
CA LYS A 432 -30.05 -4.30 -22.83
C LYS A 432 -29.64 -2.93 -22.27
N GLU A 433 -28.93 -2.90 -21.15
CA GLU A 433 -28.51 -1.64 -20.53
C GLU A 433 -27.50 -0.88 -21.41
N ARG A 434 -26.56 -1.59 -22.04
CA ARG A 434 -25.58 -1.01 -22.97
C ARG A 434 -26.26 -0.42 -24.19
N LEU A 435 -27.19 -1.14 -24.81
CA LEU A 435 -27.98 -0.64 -25.94
C LEU A 435 -28.71 0.65 -25.56
N LEU A 436 -29.44 0.66 -24.44
CA LEU A 436 -30.15 1.85 -23.97
C LEU A 436 -29.20 3.03 -23.75
N LYS A 437 -28.02 2.79 -23.16
CA LYS A 437 -27.01 3.83 -22.91
C LYS A 437 -26.44 4.41 -24.22
N LEU A 438 -26.22 3.57 -25.23
CA LEU A 438 -25.75 4.02 -26.55
C LEU A 438 -26.84 4.86 -27.25
N ILE A 439 -28.08 4.38 -27.28
CA ILE A 439 -29.20 5.08 -27.91
C ILE A 439 -29.55 6.40 -27.21
N LYS A 440 -29.37 6.50 -25.88
CA LYS A 440 -29.50 7.76 -25.15
C LYS A 440 -28.49 8.84 -25.56
N LYS A 441 -27.38 8.48 -26.20
CA LYS A 441 -26.39 9.44 -26.72
C LYS A 441 -26.72 9.92 -28.14
N CYS A 442 -27.64 9.26 -28.84
CA CYS A 442 -28.07 9.69 -30.16
C CYS A 442 -28.81 11.04 -30.07
N ASP A 443 -28.69 11.84 -31.13
CA ASP A 443 -29.53 13.01 -31.30
C ASP A 443 -30.98 12.57 -31.54
N VAL A 444 -31.91 13.09 -30.75
CA VAL A 444 -33.36 12.79 -30.83
C VAL A 444 -34.19 14.07 -30.91
N SER A 445 -33.57 15.17 -31.36
CA SER A 445 -34.18 16.50 -31.38
C SER A 445 -35.22 16.74 -32.49
N ALA A 446 -35.30 15.84 -33.47
CA ALA A 446 -36.20 15.93 -34.61
C ALA A 446 -36.66 14.53 -35.09
N PRO A 447 -37.76 14.41 -35.85
CA PRO A 447 -38.30 13.12 -36.29
C PRO A 447 -37.33 12.27 -37.12
N ASP A 448 -36.58 12.89 -38.03
CA ASP A 448 -35.55 12.22 -38.85
C ASP A 448 -34.40 11.68 -37.99
N LYS A 449 -34.03 12.41 -36.94
CA LYS A 449 -33.00 12.02 -35.97
C LYS A 449 -33.46 10.83 -35.11
N ILE A 450 -34.72 10.82 -34.69
CA ILE A 450 -35.30 9.66 -34.00
C ILE A 450 -35.33 8.44 -34.94
N ALA A 451 -35.72 8.60 -36.20
CA ALA A 451 -35.70 7.51 -37.17
C ALA A 451 -34.28 6.94 -37.38
N GLU A 452 -33.27 7.81 -37.40
CA GLU A 452 -31.86 7.40 -37.42
C GLU A 452 -31.45 6.63 -36.15
N ALA A 453 -31.90 7.07 -34.97
CA ALA A 453 -31.65 6.34 -33.73
C ALA A 453 -32.28 4.93 -33.73
N TYR A 454 -33.46 4.74 -34.35
CA TYR A 454 -34.03 3.40 -34.57
C TYR A 454 -33.15 2.54 -35.49
N ARG A 455 -32.59 3.11 -36.56
CA ARG A 455 -31.66 2.38 -37.44
C ARG A 455 -30.38 1.95 -36.70
N GLN A 456 -29.79 2.85 -35.94
CA GLN A 456 -28.60 2.56 -35.12
C GLN A 456 -28.89 1.49 -34.06
N MET A 457 -30.07 1.54 -33.44
CA MET A 457 -30.50 0.51 -32.50
C MET A 457 -30.53 -0.88 -33.16
N GLU A 458 -31.13 -1.00 -34.34
CA GLU A 458 -31.21 -2.25 -35.10
C GLU A 458 -29.83 -2.80 -35.49
N GLU A 459 -28.89 -1.93 -35.88
CA GLU A 459 -27.50 -2.30 -36.19
C GLU A 459 -26.73 -2.78 -34.95
N LEU A 460 -27.01 -2.18 -33.79
CA LEU A 460 -26.33 -2.51 -32.53
C LEU A 460 -26.85 -3.80 -31.88
N LEU A 461 -28.08 -4.24 -32.15
CA LEU A 461 -28.69 -5.45 -31.58
C LEU A 461 -27.74 -6.67 -31.56
N PRO A 462 -27.19 -7.14 -32.70
CA PRO A 462 -26.28 -8.28 -32.71
C PRO A 462 -24.97 -7.99 -31.96
N ARG A 463 -24.49 -6.75 -31.99
CA ARG A 463 -23.25 -6.32 -31.32
C ARG A 463 -23.40 -6.30 -29.78
N VAL A 464 -24.62 -6.19 -29.27
CA VAL A 464 -24.91 -6.29 -27.83
C VAL A 464 -25.49 -7.64 -27.41
N GLY A 465 -25.60 -8.60 -28.34
CA GLY A 465 -26.10 -9.95 -28.06
C GLY A 465 -27.62 -10.01 -27.84
N LEU A 466 -28.36 -9.16 -28.53
CA LEU A 466 -29.83 -9.11 -28.48
C LEU A 466 -30.44 -9.43 -29.83
N GLU A 467 -31.60 -10.09 -29.80
CA GLU A 467 -32.46 -10.26 -30.96
C GLU A 467 -33.55 -9.18 -31.02
N ARG A 468 -34.24 -9.10 -32.17
CA ARG A 468 -35.41 -8.22 -32.30
C ARG A 468 -36.48 -8.62 -31.29
N GLY A 469 -37.00 -7.63 -30.56
CA GLY A 469 -38.02 -7.84 -29.52
C GLY A 469 -37.45 -7.93 -28.10
N GLU A 470 -36.12 -7.97 -27.94
CA GLU A 470 -35.46 -8.04 -26.63
C GLU A 470 -35.02 -6.67 -26.10
N ASN A 471 -35.38 -5.61 -26.82
CA ASN A 471 -34.98 -4.21 -26.64
C ASN A 471 -36.16 -3.30 -26.25
N GLU A 472 -37.17 -3.86 -25.57
CA GLU A 472 -38.41 -3.15 -25.18
C GLU A 472 -38.14 -1.82 -24.44
N GLU A 473 -37.20 -1.80 -23.49
CA GLU A 473 -36.87 -0.56 -22.75
C GLU A 473 -36.32 0.54 -23.66
N THR A 474 -35.49 0.17 -24.64
CA THR A 474 -34.93 1.11 -25.63
C THR A 474 -36.00 1.60 -26.59
N LEU A 475 -36.92 0.73 -27.00
CA LEU A 475 -38.09 1.09 -27.81
C LEU A 475 -39.00 2.08 -27.05
N ASN A 476 -39.32 1.78 -25.79
CA ASN A 476 -40.11 2.66 -24.92
C ASN A 476 -39.45 4.02 -24.72
N TYR A 477 -38.11 4.07 -24.62
CA TYR A 477 -37.36 5.33 -24.56
C TYR A 477 -37.52 6.16 -25.84
N LEU A 478 -37.31 5.56 -27.02
CA LEU A 478 -37.47 6.27 -28.29
C LEU A 478 -38.91 6.72 -28.54
N GLU A 479 -39.89 5.92 -28.12
CA GLU A 479 -41.30 6.26 -28.19
C GLU A 479 -41.65 7.44 -27.28
N LYS A 480 -41.06 7.48 -26.07
CA LYS A 480 -41.16 8.65 -25.18
C LYS A 480 -40.56 9.90 -25.82
N CYS A 481 -39.41 9.81 -26.50
CA CYS A 481 -38.84 10.95 -27.22
C CYS A 481 -39.81 11.50 -28.29
N LYS A 482 -40.56 10.64 -28.97
CA LYS A 482 -41.62 11.07 -29.90
C LYS A 482 -42.74 11.82 -29.18
N ASP A 483 -43.21 11.32 -28.04
CA ASP A 483 -44.23 12.00 -27.22
C ASP A 483 -43.73 13.38 -26.73
N ASP A 484 -42.45 13.49 -26.33
CA ASP A 484 -41.85 14.75 -25.94
C ASP A 484 -41.77 15.77 -27.11
N LEU A 485 -41.47 15.32 -28.34
CA LEU A 485 -41.53 16.16 -29.54
C LEU A 485 -42.96 16.62 -29.83
N ALA A 486 -43.93 15.71 -29.76
CA ALA A 486 -45.35 16.01 -29.95
C ALA A 486 -45.86 17.01 -28.89
N LEU A 487 -45.41 16.86 -27.64
CA LEU A 487 -45.72 17.80 -26.56
C LEU A 487 -45.14 19.18 -26.81
N LYS A 488 -43.91 19.27 -27.30
CA LYS A 488 -43.29 20.55 -27.68
C LYS A 488 -44.07 21.20 -28.83
N PHE A 489 -44.38 20.43 -29.87
CA PHE A 489 -45.17 20.89 -31.02
C PHE A 489 -46.50 21.51 -30.58
N VAL A 490 -47.28 20.81 -29.75
CA VAL A 490 -48.60 21.33 -29.36
C VAL A 490 -48.50 22.58 -28.47
N LYS A 491 -47.50 22.68 -27.59
CA LYS A 491 -47.26 23.88 -26.79
C LYS A 491 -46.97 25.11 -27.64
N GLU A 492 -46.25 24.94 -28.74
CA GLU A 492 -45.94 26.01 -29.69
C GLU A 492 -47.15 26.40 -30.56
N ASN A 493 -48.13 25.50 -30.71
CA ASN A 493 -49.27 25.68 -31.63
C ASN A 493 -50.64 25.88 -30.95
N GLN A 494 -50.76 25.77 -29.62
CA GLN A 494 -52.04 25.80 -28.89
C GLN A 494 -52.86 27.11 -29.03
N GLY A 495 -52.22 28.21 -29.42
CA GLY A 495 -52.84 29.53 -29.54
C GLY A 495 -53.38 30.12 -28.23
N SER A 496 -54.34 31.04 -28.35
CA SER A 496 -54.88 31.85 -27.24
C SER A 496 -56.40 31.80 -27.08
N THR A 497 -57.09 31.18 -28.04
CA THR A 497 -58.53 30.96 -28.03
C THR A 497 -58.88 29.48 -27.96
N GLU A 498 -60.12 29.15 -27.59
CA GLU A 498 -60.61 27.77 -27.59
C GLU A 498 -60.55 27.14 -28.99
N GLU A 499 -60.84 27.92 -30.04
CA GLU A 499 -60.79 27.44 -31.43
C GLU A 499 -59.34 27.16 -31.87
N ASP A 500 -58.39 28.01 -31.46
CA ASP A 500 -56.97 27.73 -31.70
C ASP A 500 -56.54 26.40 -31.04
N ALA A 501 -57.00 26.15 -29.81
CA ALA A 501 -56.68 24.91 -29.08
C ALA A 501 -57.31 23.67 -29.72
N LYS A 502 -58.52 23.78 -30.28
CA LYS A 502 -59.17 22.70 -31.06
C LYS A 502 -58.40 22.42 -32.35
N GLU A 503 -58.01 23.46 -33.08
CA GLU A 503 -57.20 23.32 -34.29
C GLU A 503 -55.82 22.72 -33.97
N ALA A 504 -55.19 23.15 -32.87
CA ALA A 504 -53.93 22.61 -32.40
C ALA A 504 -54.04 21.12 -32.04
N LYS A 505 -55.16 20.68 -31.43
CA LYS A 505 -55.42 19.26 -31.16
C LYS A 505 -55.52 18.46 -32.46
N ALA A 506 -56.22 18.96 -33.47
CA ALA A 506 -56.31 18.29 -34.77
C ALA A 506 -54.93 18.19 -35.45
N LYS A 507 -54.15 19.28 -35.46
CA LYS A 507 -52.77 19.30 -35.99
C LYS A 507 -51.84 18.36 -35.22
N LEU A 508 -51.98 18.29 -33.89
CA LEU A 508 -51.21 17.36 -33.06
C LEU A 508 -51.49 15.90 -33.44
N ILE A 509 -52.74 15.53 -33.69
CA ILE A 509 -53.10 14.16 -34.11
C ILE A 509 -52.40 13.82 -35.44
N SER A 510 -52.47 14.72 -36.43
CA SER A 510 -51.78 14.53 -37.71
C SER A 510 -50.24 14.47 -37.55
N TYR A 511 -49.68 15.31 -36.67
CA TYR A 511 -48.24 15.30 -36.39
C TYR A 511 -47.80 13.99 -35.70
N CYS A 512 -48.61 13.45 -34.78
CA CYS A 512 -48.35 12.15 -34.16
C CYS A 512 -48.31 11.03 -35.20
N GLU A 513 -49.26 11.01 -36.14
CA GLU A 513 -49.27 10.05 -37.24
C GLU A 513 -48.02 10.17 -38.13
N GLU A 514 -47.61 11.39 -38.47
CA GLU A 514 -46.42 11.66 -39.29
C GLU A 514 -45.13 11.11 -38.67
N ILE A 515 -44.97 11.26 -37.35
CA ILE A 515 -43.80 10.75 -36.63
C ILE A 515 -43.95 9.27 -36.23
N GLY A 516 -45.04 8.62 -36.61
CA GLY A 516 -45.33 7.22 -36.26
C GLY A 516 -45.53 7.01 -34.76
N LEU A 517 -46.32 7.88 -34.12
CA LEU A 517 -46.77 7.82 -32.73
C LEU A 517 -48.29 7.70 -32.70
N THR A 518 -48.83 6.75 -31.94
CA THR A 518 -50.28 6.64 -31.75
C THR A 518 -50.78 7.75 -30.82
N ALA A 519 -51.76 8.53 -31.28
CA ALA A 519 -52.41 9.57 -30.48
C ALA A 519 -53.45 8.96 -29.51
N ASP A 520 -52.97 8.44 -28.38
CA ASP A 520 -53.82 7.89 -27.31
C ASP A 520 -53.98 8.87 -26.12
N GLU A 521 -55.08 8.73 -25.37
CA GLU A 521 -55.46 9.61 -24.25
C GLU A 521 -54.46 9.56 -23.07
N ASN A 522 -53.58 8.56 -23.01
CA ASN A 522 -52.61 8.45 -21.93
C ASN A 522 -51.32 9.24 -22.19
N ARG A 523 -51.07 9.67 -23.42
CA ARG A 523 -49.89 10.46 -23.82
C ARG A 523 -49.84 11.83 -23.15
N MET A 524 -48.63 12.32 -22.91
CA MET A 524 -48.44 13.63 -22.28
C MET A 524 -48.92 14.76 -23.19
N CYS A 525 -48.68 14.67 -24.50
CA CYS A 525 -49.13 15.68 -25.45
C CYS A 525 -50.66 15.81 -25.53
N ILE A 526 -51.38 14.69 -25.52
CA ILE A 526 -52.85 14.64 -25.54
C ILE A 526 -53.45 15.14 -24.22
N LYS A 527 -52.96 14.63 -23.08
CA LYS A 527 -53.37 15.13 -21.75
C LYS A 527 -53.18 16.63 -21.60
N TYR A 528 -52.09 17.16 -22.15
CA TYR A 528 -51.80 18.58 -22.11
C TYR A 528 -52.86 19.41 -22.86
N ILE A 529 -53.15 19.08 -24.13
CA ILE A 529 -54.11 19.86 -24.92
C ILE A 529 -55.54 19.69 -24.42
N ASP A 530 -55.90 18.51 -23.92
CA ASP A 530 -57.21 18.27 -23.30
C ASP A 530 -57.40 19.08 -22.03
N ARG A 531 -56.34 19.24 -21.22
CA ARG A 531 -56.36 20.15 -20.07
C ARG A 531 -56.55 21.60 -20.51
N VAL A 532 -55.87 22.06 -21.56
CA VAL A 532 -56.03 23.43 -22.08
C VAL A 532 -57.48 23.67 -22.52
N LEU A 533 -58.09 22.71 -23.22
CA LEU A 533 -59.51 22.78 -23.61
C LEU A 533 -60.45 22.78 -22.41
N ALA A 534 -60.18 21.97 -21.39
CA ALA A 534 -60.93 21.96 -20.14
C ALA A 534 -60.83 23.30 -19.38
N ASP A 535 -59.65 23.94 -19.39
CA ASP A 535 -59.44 25.26 -18.78
C ASP A 535 -60.25 26.35 -19.51
N PHE A 536 -60.34 26.30 -20.85
CA PHE A 536 -61.22 27.18 -21.62
C PHE A 536 -62.70 26.96 -21.29
N ASP A 537 -63.13 25.71 -21.20
CA ASP A 537 -64.50 25.37 -20.83
C ASP A 537 -64.85 25.86 -19.42
N LEU A 538 -63.96 25.66 -18.45
CA LEU A 538 -64.14 26.13 -17.08
C LEU A 538 -64.23 27.66 -17.03
N LYS A 539 -63.36 28.36 -17.75
CA LYS A 539 -63.38 29.82 -17.85
C LYS A 539 -64.67 30.32 -18.48
N TYR A 540 -65.16 29.63 -19.51
CA TYR A 540 -66.44 29.95 -20.13
C TYR A 540 -67.61 29.69 -19.18
N ARG A 541 -67.62 28.61 -18.41
CA ARG A 541 -68.72 28.34 -17.48
C ARG A 541 -68.71 29.21 -16.23
N THR A 542 -67.61 29.94 -16.00
CA THR A 542 -67.50 30.85 -14.85
C THR A 542 -68.11 32.21 -15.16
N VAL A 543 -69.18 32.57 -14.46
CA VAL A 543 -69.84 33.88 -14.55
C VAL A 543 -69.92 34.47 -13.16
N ASP A 544 -69.42 35.70 -12.97
CA ASP A 544 -69.47 36.40 -11.69
C ASP A 544 -68.94 35.55 -10.49
N GLN A 545 -67.84 34.81 -10.72
CA GLN A 545 -67.18 33.90 -9.77
C GLN A 545 -68.01 32.64 -9.39
N VAL A 546 -69.07 32.32 -10.15
CA VAL A 546 -69.83 31.07 -10.02
C VAL A 546 -69.55 30.21 -11.24
N VAL A 547 -69.16 28.96 -11.02
CA VAL A 547 -68.99 27.98 -12.11
C VAL A 547 -70.34 27.34 -12.37
N CYS A 548 -70.90 27.58 -13.55
CA CYS A 548 -72.17 26.99 -13.97
C CYS A 548 -71.98 25.52 -14.37
N GLU A 549 -73.01 24.70 -14.20
CA GLU A 549 -72.95 23.28 -14.56
C GLU A 549 -72.72 23.10 -16.07
N THR A 550 -73.40 23.90 -16.91
CA THR A 550 -73.29 23.84 -18.37
C THR A 550 -72.98 25.20 -19.01
N ARG A 551 -72.62 25.20 -20.30
CA ARG A 551 -72.42 26.42 -21.08
C ARG A 551 -73.71 27.21 -21.24
N GLU A 552 -74.83 26.51 -21.44
CA GLU A 552 -76.16 27.11 -21.51
C GLU A 552 -76.55 27.78 -20.18
N GLY A 553 -76.21 27.15 -19.05
CA GLY A 553 -76.36 27.75 -17.72
C GLY A 553 -75.54 29.04 -17.56
N ALA A 554 -74.30 29.06 -18.05
CA ALA A 554 -73.45 30.25 -18.05
C ALA A 554 -73.99 31.37 -18.97
N ASP A 555 -74.53 31.04 -20.13
CA ASP A 555 -75.15 32.04 -21.02
C ASP A 555 -76.40 32.66 -20.41
N LEU A 556 -77.24 31.84 -19.77
CA LEU A 556 -78.39 32.34 -19.01
C LEU A 556 -77.92 33.25 -17.86
N ALA A 557 -76.92 32.82 -17.07
CA ALA A 557 -76.32 33.61 -16.01
C ALA A 557 -75.78 34.96 -16.49
N ARG A 558 -75.09 35.01 -17.64
CA ARG A 558 -74.64 36.27 -18.24
C ARG A 558 -75.80 37.17 -18.64
N SER A 559 -76.84 36.59 -19.24
CA SER A 559 -78.02 37.35 -19.67
C SER A 559 -78.77 37.98 -18.50
N GLU A 560 -78.86 37.27 -17.37
CA GLU A 560 -79.51 37.73 -16.15
C GLU A 560 -78.63 38.66 -15.30
N LEU A 561 -77.30 38.60 -15.41
CA LEU A 561 -76.36 39.28 -14.51
C LEU A 561 -76.60 40.78 -14.36
N GLU A 562 -76.85 41.51 -15.46
CA GLU A 562 -77.15 42.94 -15.37
C GLU A 562 -78.50 43.21 -14.71
N GLY A 563 -79.50 42.35 -14.94
CA GLY A 563 -80.80 42.39 -14.26
C GLY A 563 -80.65 42.14 -12.75
N ILE A 564 -79.89 41.11 -12.37
CA ILE A 564 -79.58 40.76 -10.98
C ILE A 564 -78.85 41.92 -10.30
N ARG A 565 -77.80 42.47 -10.92
CA ARG A 565 -77.05 43.63 -10.40
C ARG A 565 -77.92 44.88 -10.31
N GLY A 566 -78.85 45.06 -11.24
CA GLY A 566 -79.85 46.13 -11.20
C GLY A 566 -80.81 45.97 -10.02
N PHE A 567 -81.30 44.75 -9.78
CA PHE A 567 -82.18 44.43 -8.66
C PHE A 567 -81.48 44.64 -7.31
N MET A 568 -80.27 44.10 -7.15
CA MET A 568 -79.50 44.21 -5.91
C MET A 568 -79.17 45.66 -5.54
N ARG A 569 -79.04 46.56 -6.53
CA ARG A 569 -78.86 48.01 -6.28
C ARG A 569 -80.07 48.68 -5.63
N GLN A 570 -81.27 48.11 -5.77
CA GLN A 570 -82.48 48.62 -5.13
C GLN A 570 -82.57 48.22 -3.65
N ILE A 571 -81.77 47.23 -3.24
CA ILE A 571 -81.72 46.75 -1.86
C ILE A 571 -80.61 47.51 -1.13
N SER A 572 -81.00 48.22 -0.07
CA SER A 572 -80.05 48.85 0.86
C SER A 572 -79.74 47.92 2.03
N GLU A 573 -78.52 48.00 2.56
CA GLU A 573 -78.13 47.29 3.77
C GLU A 573 -78.95 47.76 4.99
N PRO A 574 -79.27 46.87 5.95
CA PRO A 574 -80.02 47.27 7.13
C PRO A 574 -79.17 48.19 8.02
N THR A 575 -79.79 49.19 8.64
CA THR A 575 -79.14 50.08 9.60
C THR A 575 -79.66 49.83 11.02
N SER A 576 -79.06 50.44 12.03
CA SER A 576 -79.59 50.39 13.40
C SER A 576 -80.97 51.04 13.54
N ASP A 577 -81.39 51.89 12.59
CA ASP A 577 -82.70 52.55 12.61
C ASP A 577 -83.75 51.83 11.75
N SER A 578 -83.37 50.80 10.99
CA SER A 578 -84.30 49.95 10.24
C SER A 578 -85.33 49.30 11.18
N LEU A 579 -86.60 49.28 10.76
CA LEU A 579 -87.73 48.72 11.51
C LEU A 579 -88.33 47.52 10.77
N LEU A 580 -89.43 46.94 11.26
CA LEU A 580 -90.02 45.73 10.67
C LEU A 580 -90.60 45.96 9.26
N ASP A 581 -90.84 47.21 8.86
CA ASP A 581 -91.19 47.57 7.49
C ASP A 581 -90.04 47.31 6.50
N TYR A 582 -88.77 47.49 6.92
CA TYR A 582 -87.60 47.07 6.16
C TYR A 582 -87.53 45.55 5.98
N GLU A 583 -87.72 44.77 7.06
CA GLU A 583 -87.69 43.30 7.01
C GLU A 583 -88.78 42.77 6.07
N SER A 584 -89.99 43.32 6.19
CA SER A 584 -91.13 42.96 5.34
C SER A 584 -90.85 43.29 3.86
N GLY A 585 -90.30 44.48 3.59
CA GLY A 585 -89.92 44.87 2.23
C GLY A 585 -88.76 44.04 1.67
N LEU A 586 -87.80 43.64 2.50
CA LEU A 586 -86.69 42.79 2.07
C LEU A 586 -87.13 41.34 1.82
N LEU A 587 -88.09 40.82 2.61
CA LEU A 587 -88.71 39.51 2.36
C LEU A 587 -89.54 39.51 1.08
N GLU A 588 -90.26 40.60 0.79
CA GLU A 588 -90.96 40.77 -0.48
C GLU A 588 -89.98 40.85 -1.65
N LYS A 589 -88.92 41.66 -1.52
CA LYS A 589 -87.83 41.72 -2.51
C LYS A 589 -87.12 40.38 -2.69
N LYS A 590 -86.95 39.58 -1.62
CA LYS A 590 -86.42 38.21 -1.72
C LYS A 590 -87.33 37.35 -2.59
N LYS A 591 -88.64 37.37 -2.34
CA LYS A 591 -89.62 36.62 -3.13
C LYS A 591 -89.65 37.09 -4.60
N GLU A 592 -89.67 38.39 -4.84
CA GLU A 592 -89.56 38.98 -6.18
C GLU A 592 -88.27 38.51 -6.89
N PHE A 593 -87.14 38.48 -6.17
CA PHE A 593 -85.88 37.99 -6.72
C PHE A 593 -85.91 36.50 -7.04
N GLU A 594 -86.52 35.69 -6.18
CA GLU A 594 -86.71 34.25 -6.40
C GLU A 594 -87.57 33.95 -7.63
N GLU A 595 -88.56 34.80 -7.91
CA GLU A 595 -89.44 34.65 -9.08
C GLU A 595 -88.80 35.20 -10.36
N ALA A 596 -88.03 36.28 -10.26
CA ALA A 596 -87.48 37.01 -11.41
C ALA A 596 -86.28 36.33 -12.07
N PHE A 597 -85.50 35.53 -11.33
CA PHE A 597 -84.25 34.95 -11.81
C PHE A 597 -84.21 33.43 -11.64
N GLN A 598 -83.66 32.74 -12.63
CA GLN A 598 -83.59 31.28 -12.68
C GLN A 598 -82.17 30.76 -12.85
N SER A 599 -81.20 31.60 -13.20
CA SER A 599 -79.80 31.17 -13.37
C SER A 599 -79.17 30.70 -12.06
N GLU A 600 -78.05 29.97 -12.18
CA GLU A 600 -77.26 29.49 -11.05
C GLU A 600 -76.68 30.64 -10.19
N LEU A 601 -76.63 31.88 -10.71
CA LEU A 601 -76.27 33.06 -9.92
C LEU A 601 -77.30 33.38 -8.85
N LYS A 602 -78.56 33.00 -9.05
CA LYS A 602 -79.67 33.24 -8.13
C LYS A 602 -79.29 32.90 -6.70
N GLN A 603 -78.70 31.72 -6.47
CA GLN A 603 -78.37 31.29 -5.10
C GLN A 603 -77.32 32.19 -4.44
N LYS A 604 -76.29 32.64 -5.18
CA LYS A 604 -75.27 33.56 -4.65
C LYS A 604 -75.90 34.84 -4.11
N TYR A 605 -76.81 35.42 -4.89
CA TYR A 605 -77.44 36.70 -4.55
C TYR A 605 -78.59 36.55 -3.55
N LEU A 606 -79.33 35.43 -3.57
CA LEU A 606 -80.25 35.07 -2.49
C LEU A 606 -79.53 34.95 -1.15
N ASN A 607 -78.38 34.29 -1.11
CA ASN A 607 -77.56 34.21 0.09
C ASN A 607 -77.14 35.60 0.59
N GLN A 608 -76.92 36.57 -0.31
CA GLN A 608 -76.64 37.96 0.08
C GLN A 608 -77.86 38.65 0.70
N ILE A 609 -79.06 38.46 0.12
CA ILE A 609 -80.32 38.98 0.69
C ILE A 609 -80.60 38.34 2.06
N GLU A 610 -80.37 37.04 2.21
CA GLU A 610 -80.50 36.32 3.48
C GLU A 610 -79.53 36.83 4.54
N ARG A 611 -78.29 37.16 4.14
CA ARG A 611 -77.33 37.83 5.03
C ARG A 611 -77.86 39.19 5.50
N TYR A 612 -78.48 39.97 4.63
CA TYR A 612 -79.11 41.24 5.03
C TYR A 612 -80.29 41.03 5.97
N LEU A 613 -81.11 39.99 5.79
CA LEU A 613 -82.17 39.64 6.73
C LEU A 613 -81.62 39.25 8.11
N ALA A 614 -80.56 38.43 8.15
CA ALA A 614 -79.89 38.07 9.40
C ALA A 614 -79.22 39.28 10.07
N ASP A 615 -78.60 40.15 9.29
CA ASP A 615 -77.99 41.40 9.77
C ASP A 615 -79.02 42.39 10.30
N PHE A 616 -80.19 42.47 9.66
CA PHE A 616 -81.31 43.23 10.15
C PHE A 616 -81.74 42.73 11.53
N ASP A 617 -82.03 41.44 11.70
CA ASP A 617 -82.49 40.89 12.98
C ASP A 617 -81.48 41.18 14.11
N ARG A 618 -80.19 41.00 13.81
CA ARG A 618 -79.09 41.35 14.72
C ARG A 618 -79.10 42.82 15.12
N LYS A 619 -79.23 43.74 14.16
CA LYS A 619 -79.25 45.20 14.41
C LYS A 619 -80.55 45.65 15.09
N PHE A 620 -81.70 45.07 14.72
CA PHE A 620 -83.01 45.38 15.29
C PHE A 620 -83.06 45.04 16.79
N CYS A 621 -82.57 43.85 17.15
CA CYS A 621 -82.52 43.34 18.52
C CYS A 621 -81.43 43.97 19.42
N SER A 622 -80.64 44.91 18.89
CA SER A 622 -79.55 45.56 19.63
C SER A 622 -79.97 46.95 20.14
N VAL A 623 -80.06 47.12 21.46
CA VAL A 623 -80.58 48.36 22.11
C VAL A 623 -79.50 49.18 22.82
N GLY A 624 -78.23 48.91 22.55
CA GLY A 624 -77.05 49.62 23.05
C GLY A 624 -75.75 48.95 22.58
N LEU A 625 -74.58 49.51 22.89
CA LEU A 625 -73.29 49.02 22.38
C LEU A 625 -73.00 47.52 22.68
N PHE A 626 -73.63 46.92 23.70
CA PHE A 626 -73.39 45.52 24.11
C PHE A 626 -74.63 44.77 24.60
N LYS A 627 -75.85 45.27 24.32
CA LYS A 627 -77.09 44.67 24.85
C LYS A 627 -77.99 44.18 23.73
N LYS A 628 -78.14 42.85 23.62
CA LYS A 628 -79.12 42.18 22.75
C LYS A 628 -80.34 41.79 23.58
N VAL A 629 -81.53 42.06 23.05
CA VAL A 629 -82.81 41.73 23.68
C VAL A 629 -83.68 40.97 22.69
N ASP A 630 -84.79 40.38 23.15
CA ASP A 630 -85.77 39.80 22.23
C ASP A 630 -86.47 40.88 21.40
N ARG A 631 -87.14 40.47 20.31
CA ARG A 631 -87.80 41.39 19.37
C ARG A 631 -88.85 42.28 20.05
N LYS A 632 -89.60 41.75 21.02
CA LYS A 632 -90.65 42.52 21.72
C LYS A 632 -90.03 43.60 22.60
N GLN A 633 -88.97 43.28 23.34
CA GLN A 633 -88.26 44.25 24.14
C GLN A 633 -87.53 45.30 23.28
N ALA A 634 -86.93 44.90 22.16
CA ALA A 634 -86.36 45.85 21.19
C ALA A 634 -87.45 46.79 20.65
N GLY A 635 -88.64 46.26 20.38
CA GLY A 635 -89.79 47.06 19.95
C GLY A 635 -90.23 48.07 21.01
N ARG A 636 -90.30 47.67 22.28
CA ARG A 636 -90.60 48.56 23.42
C ARG A 636 -89.58 49.69 23.55
N ASP A 637 -88.29 49.36 23.51
CA ASP A 637 -87.21 50.33 23.63
C ASP A 637 -87.24 51.36 22.49
N ARG A 638 -87.54 50.90 21.27
CA ARG A 638 -87.71 51.78 20.09
C ARG A 638 -88.97 52.63 20.17
N ALA A 639 -90.10 52.09 20.63
CA ALA A 639 -91.33 52.84 20.86
C ALA A 639 -91.11 53.95 21.90
N LEU A 640 -90.40 53.65 23.00
CA LEU A 640 -90.01 54.65 23.99
C LEU A 640 -89.08 55.72 23.38
N LYS A 641 -88.07 55.31 22.60
CA LYS A 641 -87.17 56.24 21.90
C LYS A 641 -87.92 57.12 20.90
N TYR A 642 -88.95 56.58 20.23
CA TYR A 642 -89.79 57.30 19.29
C TYR A 642 -90.63 58.38 19.99
N VAL A 643 -91.40 58.03 21.03
CA VAL A 643 -92.23 59.02 21.75
C VAL A 643 -91.42 60.10 22.45
N LYS A 644 -90.20 59.77 22.90
CA LYS A 644 -89.27 60.77 23.46
C LYS A 644 -88.86 61.85 22.47
N LYS A 645 -88.97 61.60 21.16
CA LYS A 645 -88.68 62.56 20.10
C LYS A 645 -89.91 63.36 19.65
N LEU A 646 -91.11 62.96 20.07
CA LEU A 646 -92.35 63.65 19.70
C LEU A 646 -92.57 64.89 20.57
N ASP A 647 -93.18 65.92 19.99
CA ASP A 647 -93.59 67.12 20.72
C ASP A 647 -94.80 66.80 21.61
N CYS A 648 -94.63 66.98 22.91
CA CYS A 648 -95.64 66.70 23.94
C CYS A 648 -95.92 67.95 24.80
N SER A 649 -95.75 69.14 24.22
CA SER A 649 -95.83 70.42 24.94
C SER A 649 -97.24 70.85 25.36
N SER A 650 -98.29 70.28 24.76
CA SER A 650 -99.69 70.56 25.09
C SER A 650 -100.55 69.29 25.12
N PRO A 651 -101.74 69.32 25.76
CA PRO A 651 -102.67 68.18 25.77
C PRO A 651 -103.03 67.67 24.37
N ASP A 652 -103.26 68.57 23.41
CA ASP A 652 -103.57 68.22 22.02
C ASP A 652 -102.36 67.55 21.33
N LYS A 653 -101.15 68.04 21.61
CA LYS A 653 -99.91 67.44 21.11
C LYS A 653 -99.63 66.06 21.73
N VAL A 654 -100.00 65.86 23.00
CA VAL A 654 -99.92 64.52 23.63
C VAL A 654 -100.93 63.56 23.01
N ALA A 655 -102.16 64.00 22.71
CA ALA A 655 -103.14 63.18 21.99
C ALA A 655 -102.65 62.80 20.58
N GLU A 656 -102.03 63.73 19.87
CA GLU A 656 -101.40 63.46 18.58
C GLU A 656 -100.20 62.50 18.71
N ALA A 657 -99.39 62.63 19.77
CA ALA A 657 -98.29 61.70 20.03
C ALA A 657 -98.76 60.28 20.35
N TYR A 658 -99.93 60.12 20.99
CA TYR A 658 -100.58 58.80 21.13
C TYR A 658 -100.98 58.23 19.78
N ARG A 659 -101.60 59.03 18.91
CA ARG A 659 -101.97 58.60 17.55
C ARG A 659 -100.73 58.19 16.73
N MET A 660 -99.67 59.00 16.76
CA MET A 660 -98.40 58.69 16.11
C MET A 660 -97.72 57.45 16.71
N LEU A 661 -97.82 57.24 18.02
CA LEU A 661 -97.35 56.01 18.67
C LEU A 661 -98.14 54.80 18.17
N GLU A 662 -99.47 54.84 18.19
CA GLU A 662 -100.32 53.78 17.65
C GLU A 662 -99.99 53.44 16.19
N GLU A 663 -99.68 54.43 15.36
CA GLU A 663 -99.21 54.22 13.99
C GLU A 663 -97.78 53.64 13.90
N PHE A 664 -96.91 53.94 14.88
CA PHE A 664 -95.51 53.47 14.92
C PHE A 664 -95.37 52.05 15.49
N LEU A 665 -96.21 51.68 16.45
CA LEU A 665 -96.15 50.41 17.18
C LEU A 665 -96.15 49.16 16.30
N PRO A 666 -96.99 49.06 15.25
CA PRO A 666 -96.92 47.97 14.28
C PRO A 666 -95.55 47.86 13.60
N LYS A 667 -94.86 48.98 13.35
CA LYS A 667 -93.53 49.01 12.71
C LYS A 667 -92.43 48.44 13.58
N VAL A 668 -92.68 48.32 14.89
CA VAL A 668 -91.75 47.73 15.86
C VAL A 668 -92.26 46.44 16.50
N GLY A 669 -93.43 45.94 16.07
CA GLY A 669 -93.92 44.59 16.37
C GLY A 669 -94.50 44.41 17.77
N ILE A 670 -95.04 45.48 18.36
CA ILE A 670 -95.69 45.45 19.68
C ILE A 670 -97.04 46.18 19.64
N THR A 671 -97.94 45.87 20.55
CA THR A 671 -99.24 46.58 20.69
C THR A 671 -99.14 47.77 21.65
N LEU A 672 -100.21 48.58 21.72
CA LEU A 672 -100.28 49.70 22.67
C LEU A 672 -100.23 49.22 24.12
N GLU A 673 -100.86 48.09 24.43
CA GLU A 673 -100.81 47.44 25.75
C GLU A 673 -99.39 46.98 26.10
N GLU A 674 -98.63 46.52 25.11
CA GLU A 674 -97.26 46.08 25.28
C GLU A 674 -96.26 47.25 25.38
N ALA A 675 -96.64 48.45 24.90
CA ALA A 675 -95.85 49.68 24.89
C ALA A 675 -95.88 50.45 26.22
N VAL A 676 -95.95 49.73 27.34
CA VAL A 676 -96.18 50.26 28.69
C VAL A 676 -95.30 51.48 29.01
N GLU A 677 -94.00 51.42 28.74
CA GLU A 677 -93.07 52.51 29.04
C GLU A 677 -93.30 53.76 28.18
N ALA A 678 -93.65 53.58 26.90
CA ALA A 678 -93.96 54.67 25.99
C ALA A 678 -95.30 55.34 26.37
N VAL A 679 -96.31 54.54 26.72
CA VAL A 679 -97.61 55.02 27.21
C VAL A 679 -97.45 55.78 28.51
N GLN A 680 -96.76 55.22 29.51
CA GLN A 680 -96.48 55.90 30.78
C GLN A 680 -95.70 57.22 30.58
N TYR A 681 -94.80 57.28 29.61
CA TYR A 681 -94.09 58.51 29.27
C TYR A 681 -95.06 59.61 28.79
N LEU A 682 -96.03 59.26 27.94
CA LEU A 682 -97.06 60.19 27.47
C LEU A 682 -98.09 60.57 28.56
N GLU A 683 -98.50 59.62 29.42
CA GLU A 683 -99.40 59.90 30.57
C GLU A 683 -98.80 60.89 31.56
N LYS A 684 -97.48 60.77 31.83
CA LYS A 684 -96.74 61.73 32.66
C LYS A 684 -96.73 63.13 32.04
N LYS A 685 -96.70 63.24 30.71
CA LYS A 685 -96.82 64.53 30.02
C LYS A 685 -98.24 65.09 30.04
N LYS A 686 -99.27 64.22 30.11
CA LYS A 686 -100.70 64.58 30.17
C LYS A 686 -101.15 65.10 31.56
N SER A 687 -100.57 64.61 32.65
CA SER A 687 -101.10 64.77 34.03
C SER A 687 -100.59 65.98 34.84
N GLY A 688 -99.71 66.82 34.29
CA GLY A 688 -99.52 68.20 34.75
C GLY A 688 -99.25 68.48 36.26
N LYS A 689 -98.67 67.55 37.04
CA LYS A 689 -98.18 67.83 38.41
C LYS A 689 -96.65 67.89 38.46
N GLY A 690 -96.12 69.11 38.60
CA GLY A 690 -94.69 69.38 38.77
C GLY A 690 -94.21 69.28 40.22
N LEU A 691 -92.91 69.02 40.41
CA LEU A 691 -92.23 69.21 41.70
C LEU A 691 -90.74 69.56 41.47
N PHE A 692 -90.42 70.85 41.69
CA PHE A 692 -89.16 71.29 42.26
C PHE A 692 -89.45 71.59 43.74
N GLY A 693 -88.64 71.06 44.66
CA GLY A 693 -88.53 71.60 46.03
C GLY A 693 -88.57 70.60 47.19
N SER A 694 -87.45 69.94 47.47
CA SER A 694 -86.99 69.71 48.85
C SER A 694 -85.48 69.95 48.87
N VAL A 695 -85.09 71.02 49.56
CA VAL A 695 -83.73 71.55 49.71
C VAL A 695 -83.22 71.21 51.11
N GLY A 696 -81.99 70.68 51.20
CA GLY A 696 -81.00 71.09 52.21
C GLY A 696 -80.85 70.29 53.53
N LYS A 697 -79.75 69.51 53.62
CA LYS A 697 -78.77 69.37 54.74
C LYS A 697 -77.97 68.05 54.57
N LEU A 698 -76.67 67.89 54.85
CA LEU A 698 -75.44 68.69 54.82
C LEU A 698 -74.29 67.74 55.30
N PHE A 699 -73.09 67.90 54.73
CA PHE A 699 -71.73 67.45 55.16
C PHE A 699 -71.27 65.98 55.05
N GLY A 700 -70.19 65.77 54.28
CA GLY A 700 -68.84 65.68 54.87
C GLY A 700 -68.14 64.31 54.94
N LYS A 701 -67.50 63.90 53.84
CA LYS A 701 -66.16 63.26 53.67
C LYS A 701 -66.12 62.44 52.38
#